data_AF-A0A7S2VSE4-F1
#
_entry.id   AF-A0A7S2VSE4-F1
#
_cell.length_a   1.000
_cell.length_b   1.000
_cell.length_c   1.000
_cell.angle_alpha   90.00
_cell.angle_beta   90.00
_cell.angle_gamma   90.00
#
_symmetry.space_group_name_H-M   'P 1'
#
loop_
_entity.id
_entity.type
_entity.pdbx_description
1 polymer ?
#
loop_
_entity_poly.entity_id
_entity_poly.type
_entity_poly.pdbx_seq_one_letter_code
_entity_poly.pdbx_strand_id
1 'polypeptide(L)'
;AGVGPGAWAAGARRAEMQPPPPKRAWPARVLPGVLAGAKLSERATLDKVPDEAALAAWLKARGLSTDSWGSGNTKSVGKLFKELKYGEASVEVYRTEAGDLKVIRSTHVLRGKVCSPSSYENNWFLFNTWQQFGDGRKRTRNGLLSEKLNTSEVPLEEHLHEVCKRAVEEEEMQCVVEAAFTIRPGVPPPSYDPEYRCPLTVERENFVDHTIEIEESKSFPGLLTTYHLYTVDIICSGLPLTDFNTLEFDELDKEGHRRLKYVHAWNWLQWPMIQRYLFEGSKLKETKRRDSFNNEEELQTWLEQLGVCTEQWGKDGFKSVQDLLHEVRKEETQLEHWGRHDGVPLLMRVVHVLQIKVLSDDSRLESKFLLETWQQASNGRAKFINRLLSKKLSCSQVPFDEQRFTEVAKSVIESQLVHLTDVHTPIDPTRPPKLADLAASEVNVLSVRFEGKGVDIEESPSFKGMSTMYHLYTMEIVVNGLPSTDFASVEFTSAGGLPRAHGWRWMTLSGTLDTLHGRARALGRQEAQLQHCLAEQRARLEAGAAQLARIAKEFGTAMSKASSDDLVGDEAKRRAAAEAKRRAASFQDLADSFLETAKRTQRQAESAARDAFQAESLPPAMLSKMASDTITSETFFDEMSTAQISVSACLSDRQRP
;
A
#
# COMPACT_ATOMS: atom_id res chain seq x y z
N ALA A 1 20.28 71.05 -9.28
CA ALA A 1 18.91 70.52 -9.41
C ALA A 1 18.85 69.68 -10.68
N GLY A 2 18.41 68.42 -10.59
CA GLY A 2 18.18 67.56 -11.75
C GLY A 2 18.95 66.23 -11.72
N VAL A 3 18.60 65.34 -10.80
CA VAL A 3 18.96 63.91 -10.86
C VAL A 3 17.74 63.17 -11.40
N GLY A 4 17.87 62.53 -12.57
CA GLY A 4 16.89 61.60 -13.12
C GLY A 4 17.39 60.16 -12.98
N PRO A 5 16.52 59.17 -12.68
CA PRO A 5 16.96 57.81 -12.36
C PRO A 5 17.21 56.99 -13.64
N GLY A 6 18.44 56.50 -13.79
CA GLY A 6 18.82 55.53 -14.82
C GLY A 6 18.42 54.11 -14.42
N ALA A 7 17.63 53.47 -15.29
CA ALA A 7 17.15 52.11 -15.15
C ALA A 7 18.29 51.08 -15.19
N TRP A 8 18.38 50.23 -14.17
CA TRP A 8 19.21 49.03 -14.14
C TRP A 8 18.41 47.85 -14.69
N ALA A 9 18.72 47.43 -15.92
CA ALA A 9 18.20 46.19 -16.48
C ALA A 9 19.02 45.00 -15.96
N ALA A 10 18.51 44.33 -14.93
CA ALA A 10 19.06 43.07 -14.43
C ALA A 10 18.64 41.92 -15.37
N GLY A 11 19.59 41.41 -16.17
CA GLY A 11 19.41 40.22 -16.98
C GLY A 11 19.44 38.95 -16.13
N ALA A 12 18.30 38.60 -15.51
CA ALA A 12 18.07 37.28 -14.94
C ALA A 12 17.86 36.27 -16.08
N ARG A 13 18.86 35.42 -16.33
CA ARG A 13 18.68 34.23 -17.18
C ARG A 13 17.81 33.25 -16.39
N ARG A 14 16.53 33.16 -16.75
CA ARG A 14 15.68 32.01 -16.36
C ARG A 14 16.39 30.75 -16.86
N ALA A 15 16.70 29.83 -15.94
CA ALA A 15 16.99 28.47 -16.33
C ALA A 15 15.77 27.97 -17.14
N GLU A 16 16.00 27.59 -18.39
CA GLU A 16 15.00 26.86 -19.17
C GLU A 16 14.75 25.55 -18.43
N MET A 17 13.69 25.52 -17.62
CA MET A 17 13.09 24.28 -17.14
C MET A 17 12.85 23.42 -18.38
N GLN A 18 13.42 22.21 -18.38
CA GLN A 18 13.07 21.22 -19.40
C GLN A 18 11.54 21.16 -19.50
N PRO A 19 10.98 21.16 -20.72
CA PRO A 19 9.54 21.05 -20.88
C PRO A 19 9.08 19.80 -20.14
N PRO A 20 7.96 19.88 -19.38
CA PRO A 20 7.44 18.72 -18.67
C PRO A 20 7.28 17.55 -19.67
N PRO A 21 7.53 16.31 -19.24
CA PRO A 21 7.35 15.15 -20.11
C PRO A 21 5.94 15.18 -20.72
N PRO A 22 5.78 14.74 -21.98
CA PRO A 22 4.50 14.80 -22.66
C PRO A 22 3.43 14.12 -21.82
N LYS A 23 2.31 14.83 -21.58
CA LYS A 23 1.18 14.31 -20.83
C LYS A 23 0.74 12.99 -21.48
N ARG A 24 0.95 11.88 -20.78
CA ARG A 24 0.56 10.54 -21.26
C ARG A 24 -0.97 10.54 -21.35
N ALA A 25 -1.51 10.55 -22.56
CA ALA A 25 -2.95 10.48 -22.78
C ALA A 25 -3.49 9.24 -22.06
N TRP A 26 -4.54 9.40 -21.27
CA TRP A 26 -5.16 8.27 -20.58
C TRP A 26 -5.71 7.29 -21.61
N PRO A 27 -5.48 5.98 -21.44
CA PRO A 27 -5.96 4.98 -22.39
C PRO A 27 -7.48 5.08 -22.54
N ALA A 28 -8.00 4.94 -23.76
CA ALA A 28 -9.43 4.87 -24.02
C ALA A 28 -10.00 3.66 -23.26
N ARG A 29 -10.87 3.91 -22.28
CA ARG A 29 -11.27 2.89 -21.30
C ARG A 29 -12.50 2.12 -21.76
N VAL A 30 -12.48 0.81 -21.52
CA VAL A 30 -13.63 -0.08 -21.69
C VAL A 30 -14.53 0.06 -20.48
N LEU A 31 -15.83 0.33 -20.68
CA LEU A 31 -16.80 0.36 -19.59
C LEU A 31 -16.96 -1.05 -18.99
N PRO A 32 -16.95 -1.19 -17.66
CA PRO A 32 -17.03 -2.51 -17.03
C PRO A 32 -18.45 -3.11 -17.06
N GLY A 33 -18.53 -4.43 -16.92
CA GLY A 33 -19.76 -5.16 -16.61
C GLY A 33 -20.90 -4.95 -17.62
N VAL A 34 -22.08 -4.55 -17.13
CA VAL A 34 -23.33 -4.41 -17.90
C VAL A 34 -23.26 -3.42 -19.07
N LEU A 35 -22.17 -2.62 -19.14
CA LEU A 35 -21.93 -1.65 -20.20
C LEU A 35 -20.79 -2.02 -21.14
N ALA A 36 -20.19 -3.20 -21.00
CA ALA A 36 -19.19 -3.66 -21.96
C ALA A 36 -19.81 -3.68 -23.37
N GLY A 37 -19.20 -2.96 -24.32
CA GLY A 37 -19.70 -2.80 -25.70
C GLY A 37 -20.91 -1.85 -25.87
N ALA A 38 -21.49 -1.34 -24.78
CA ALA A 38 -22.64 -0.44 -24.85
C ALA A 38 -22.25 0.92 -25.45
N LYS A 39 -23.17 1.51 -26.22
CA LYS A 39 -22.97 2.81 -26.87
C LYS A 39 -23.82 3.88 -26.19
N LEU A 40 -23.23 5.04 -25.94
CA LEU A 40 -23.95 6.20 -25.43
C LEU A 40 -25.04 6.61 -26.45
N SER A 41 -26.30 6.60 -26.02
CA SER A 41 -27.47 6.93 -26.84
C SER A 41 -27.97 8.35 -26.59
N GLU A 42 -27.99 8.79 -25.33
CA GLU A 42 -28.53 10.11 -24.96
C GLU A 42 -27.94 10.60 -23.62
N ARG A 43 -27.95 11.91 -23.40
CA ARG A 43 -27.73 12.55 -22.10
C ARG A 43 -28.92 13.42 -21.70
N ALA A 44 -29.23 13.44 -20.40
CA ALA A 44 -30.12 14.43 -19.82
C ALA A 44 -29.38 15.77 -19.70
N THR A 45 -29.91 16.82 -20.33
CA THR A 45 -29.39 18.19 -20.23
C THR A 45 -30.45 19.07 -19.59
N LEU A 46 -30.04 20.18 -18.95
CA LEU A 46 -30.98 21.09 -18.30
C LEU A 46 -32.03 21.66 -19.29
N ASP A 47 -31.69 21.78 -20.58
CA ASP A 47 -32.67 22.17 -21.61
C ASP A 47 -33.76 21.12 -21.83
N LYS A 48 -33.42 19.84 -21.71
CA LYS A 48 -34.36 18.71 -21.87
C LYS A 48 -35.15 18.41 -20.60
N VAL A 49 -34.54 18.65 -19.45
CA VAL A 49 -35.10 18.41 -18.12
C VAL A 49 -34.97 19.68 -17.28
N PRO A 50 -35.77 20.73 -17.55
CA PRO A 50 -35.59 22.04 -16.91
C PRO A 50 -35.94 22.07 -15.41
N ASP A 51 -36.66 21.05 -14.92
CA ASP A 51 -37.06 20.93 -13.52
C ASP A 51 -37.14 19.46 -13.06
N GLU A 52 -37.45 19.27 -11.78
CA GLU A 52 -37.59 17.95 -11.14
C GLU A 52 -38.67 17.07 -11.80
N ALA A 53 -39.80 17.67 -12.20
CA ALA A 53 -40.92 16.93 -12.79
C ALA A 53 -40.58 16.43 -14.20
N ALA A 54 -39.91 17.27 -15.00
CA ALA A 54 -39.40 16.91 -16.32
C ALA A 54 -38.34 15.80 -16.23
N LEU A 55 -37.44 15.85 -15.24
CA LEU A 55 -36.48 14.78 -14.99
C LEU A 55 -37.18 13.46 -14.65
N ALA A 56 -38.17 13.47 -13.74
CA ALA A 56 -38.93 12.27 -13.39
C ALA A 56 -39.63 11.64 -14.62
N ALA A 57 -40.28 12.47 -15.43
CA ALA A 57 -40.93 12.02 -16.67
C ALA A 57 -39.90 11.45 -17.67
N TRP A 58 -38.74 12.08 -17.80
CA TRP A 58 -37.65 11.64 -18.67
C TRP A 58 -37.09 10.27 -18.23
N LEU A 59 -36.90 10.05 -16.93
CA LEU A 59 -36.44 8.77 -16.37
C LEU A 59 -37.47 7.66 -16.59
N LYS A 60 -38.75 7.96 -16.30
CA LYS A 60 -39.87 7.02 -16.49
C LYS A 60 -40.02 6.58 -17.94
N ALA A 61 -39.88 7.51 -18.90
CA ALA A 61 -39.92 7.20 -20.33
C ALA A 61 -38.80 6.25 -20.79
N ARG A 62 -37.74 6.09 -19.99
CA ARG A 62 -36.60 5.19 -20.24
C ARG A 62 -36.63 3.94 -19.36
N GLY A 63 -37.78 3.65 -18.75
CA GLY A 63 -38.02 2.43 -17.98
C GLY A 63 -37.51 2.48 -16.53
N LEU A 64 -37.14 3.64 -16.01
CA LEU A 64 -36.73 3.79 -14.61
C LEU A 64 -37.87 4.41 -13.77
N SER A 65 -38.46 3.62 -12.85
CA SER A 65 -39.41 4.16 -11.87
C SER A 65 -38.68 4.89 -10.75
N THR A 66 -39.23 6.04 -10.33
CA THR A 66 -38.73 6.85 -9.22
C THR A 66 -39.70 6.84 -8.02
N ASP A 67 -40.70 5.95 -8.01
CA ASP A 67 -41.80 5.99 -7.03
C ASP A 67 -41.33 5.73 -5.59
N SER A 68 -40.22 5.02 -5.42
CA SER A 68 -39.62 4.72 -4.11
C SER A 68 -38.67 5.82 -3.61
N TRP A 69 -38.33 6.81 -4.45
CA TRP A 69 -37.32 7.82 -4.15
C TRP A 69 -37.86 8.90 -3.21
N GLY A 70 -37.01 9.39 -2.31
CA GLY A 70 -37.39 10.40 -1.30
C GLY A 70 -38.07 9.83 -0.06
N SER A 71 -38.11 8.51 0.09
CA SER A 71 -38.61 7.81 1.27
C SER A 71 -37.47 7.16 2.08
N GLY A 72 -37.60 7.16 3.41
CA GLY A 72 -36.58 6.59 4.31
C GLY A 72 -35.20 7.26 4.14
N ASN A 73 -34.19 6.46 3.79
CA ASN A 73 -32.81 6.92 3.57
C ASN A 73 -32.48 7.20 2.09
N THR A 74 -33.47 7.17 1.18
CA THR A 74 -33.27 7.43 -0.25
C THR A 74 -33.37 8.92 -0.58
N LYS A 75 -32.69 9.35 -1.63
CA LYS A 75 -32.76 10.72 -2.15
C LYS A 75 -33.96 10.85 -3.10
N SER A 76 -34.57 12.04 -3.16
CA SER A 76 -35.66 12.33 -4.10
C SER A 76 -35.15 12.65 -5.51
N VAL A 77 -36.05 12.68 -6.50
CA VAL A 77 -35.73 13.15 -7.87
C VAL A 77 -35.16 14.57 -7.82
N GLY A 78 -35.69 15.45 -6.96
CA GLY A 78 -35.20 16.81 -6.78
C GLY A 78 -33.75 16.89 -6.30
N LYS A 79 -33.28 15.90 -5.54
CA LYS A 79 -31.86 15.80 -5.18
C LYS A 79 -31.00 15.39 -6.39
N LEU A 80 -31.44 14.44 -7.22
CA LEU A 80 -30.74 14.11 -8.47
C LEU A 80 -30.72 15.29 -9.46
N PHE A 81 -31.84 16.02 -9.56
CA PHE A 81 -31.93 17.22 -10.38
C PHE A 81 -30.97 18.32 -9.90
N LYS A 82 -30.81 18.49 -8.57
CA LYS A 82 -29.79 19.39 -8.01
C LYS A 82 -28.38 18.94 -8.40
N GLU A 83 -28.07 17.66 -8.30
CA GLU A 83 -26.75 17.14 -8.72
C GLU A 83 -26.47 17.44 -10.20
N LEU A 84 -27.46 17.30 -11.08
CA LEU A 84 -27.34 17.71 -12.50
C LEU A 84 -27.15 19.22 -12.65
N LYS A 85 -27.95 20.01 -11.94
CA LYS A 85 -27.94 21.48 -12.02
C LYS A 85 -26.60 22.07 -11.57
N TYR A 86 -26.00 21.51 -10.53
CA TYR A 86 -24.71 21.95 -10.00
C TYR A 86 -23.53 21.24 -10.67
N GLY A 87 -23.77 20.37 -11.65
CA GLY A 87 -22.71 19.64 -12.34
C GLY A 87 -22.01 18.60 -11.46
N GLU A 88 -22.58 18.19 -10.34
CA GLU A 88 -22.00 17.16 -9.47
C GLU A 88 -22.19 15.72 -10.01
N ALA A 89 -23.11 15.55 -10.95
CA ALA A 89 -23.36 14.29 -11.63
C ALA A 89 -23.91 14.53 -13.04
N SER A 90 -23.69 13.59 -13.94
CA SER A 90 -24.40 13.52 -15.22
C SER A 90 -25.38 12.35 -15.23
N VAL A 91 -26.41 12.42 -16.08
CA VAL A 91 -27.33 11.30 -16.30
C VAL A 91 -27.32 10.97 -17.79
N GLU A 92 -26.92 9.74 -18.09
CA GLU A 92 -26.66 9.22 -19.42
C GLU A 92 -27.53 7.99 -19.71
N VAL A 93 -27.78 7.71 -20.99
CA VAL A 93 -28.48 6.52 -21.45
C VAL A 93 -27.56 5.75 -22.38
N TYR A 94 -27.30 4.50 -22.03
CA TYR A 94 -26.52 3.59 -22.86
C TYR A 94 -27.45 2.58 -23.52
N ARG A 95 -27.17 2.27 -24.79
CA ARG A 95 -27.79 1.17 -25.51
C ARG A 95 -26.82 0.00 -25.50
N THR A 96 -27.24 -1.10 -24.88
CA THR A 96 -26.49 -2.36 -24.87
C THR A 96 -26.47 -2.98 -26.28
N GLU A 97 -25.60 -3.97 -26.52
CA GLU A 97 -25.58 -4.71 -27.79
C GLU A 97 -26.91 -5.43 -28.07
N ALA A 98 -27.63 -5.84 -27.03
CA ALA A 98 -28.97 -6.42 -27.11
C ALA A 98 -30.07 -5.40 -27.47
N GLY A 99 -29.74 -4.10 -27.51
CA GLY A 99 -30.67 -3.03 -27.83
C GLY A 99 -31.37 -2.38 -26.62
N ASP A 100 -31.23 -2.97 -25.43
CA ASP A 100 -31.80 -2.44 -24.19
C ASP A 100 -31.20 -1.08 -23.81
N LEU A 101 -32.04 -0.20 -23.26
CA LEU A 101 -31.62 1.08 -22.69
C LEU A 101 -31.29 0.91 -21.20
N LYS A 102 -30.15 1.48 -20.78
CA LYS A 102 -29.74 1.57 -19.38
C LYS A 102 -29.53 3.04 -19.02
N VAL A 103 -30.25 3.51 -18.01
CA VAL A 103 -30.09 4.87 -17.46
C VAL A 103 -29.02 4.82 -16.37
N ILE A 104 -28.08 5.75 -16.46
CA ILE A 104 -26.85 5.73 -15.68
C ILE A 104 -26.57 7.12 -15.14
N ARG A 105 -26.30 7.20 -13.84
CA ARG A 105 -25.78 8.40 -13.19
C ARG A 105 -24.26 8.31 -13.17
N SER A 106 -23.54 9.25 -13.78
CA SER A 106 -22.08 9.30 -13.67
C SER A 106 -21.66 10.32 -12.61
N THR A 107 -20.73 9.94 -11.75
CA THR A 107 -20.13 10.82 -10.74
C THR A 107 -18.63 10.67 -10.72
N HIS A 108 -17.95 11.77 -10.43
CA HIS A 108 -16.50 11.85 -10.39
C HIS A 108 -16.07 12.15 -8.95
N VAL A 109 -15.10 11.40 -8.43
CA VAL A 109 -14.64 11.50 -7.03
C VAL A 109 -13.11 11.38 -7.00
N LEU A 110 -12.46 12.34 -6.38
CA LEU A 110 -11.05 12.28 -6.01
C LEU A 110 -10.88 11.46 -4.72
N ARG A 111 -9.85 10.63 -4.67
CA ARG A 111 -9.37 9.93 -3.47
C ARG A 111 -7.97 10.39 -3.15
N GLY A 112 -7.83 11.21 -2.12
CA GLY A 112 -6.56 11.80 -1.70
C GLY A 112 -5.81 10.93 -0.71
N LYS A 113 -4.62 10.46 -1.09
CA LYS A 113 -3.62 9.92 -0.16
C LYS A 113 -2.77 11.09 0.34
N VAL A 114 -3.22 11.71 1.42
CA VAL A 114 -2.59 12.92 1.97
C VAL A 114 -1.38 12.54 2.81
N CYS A 115 -0.23 13.20 2.59
CA CYS A 115 0.99 12.97 3.35
C CYS A 115 1.91 14.20 3.37
N SER A 116 2.91 14.21 4.25
CA SER A 116 4.00 15.19 4.20
C SER A 116 5.14 14.68 3.30
N PRO A 117 6.05 15.56 2.82
CA PRO A 117 7.18 15.14 1.98
C PRO A 117 8.01 14.00 2.57
N SER A 118 8.31 14.06 3.88
CA SER A 118 9.06 13.02 4.59
C SER A 118 8.25 11.74 4.80
N SER A 119 6.94 11.86 5.02
CA SER A 119 6.05 10.70 5.21
C SER A 119 5.87 9.91 3.91
N TYR A 120 5.81 10.61 2.77
CA TYR A 120 5.68 10.01 1.44
C TYR A 120 6.83 9.04 1.13
N GLU A 121 8.08 9.40 1.48
CA GLU A 121 9.27 8.55 1.28
C GLU A 121 9.21 7.24 2.08
N ASN A 122 8.45 7.25 3.17
CA ASN A 122 8.26 6.14 4.10
C ASN A 122 6.90 5.44 3.93
N ASN A 123 6.12 5.78 2.89
CA ASN A 123 4.78 5.25 2.64
C ASN A 123 3.77 5.48 3.79
N TRP A 124 3.89 6.60 4.50
CA TRP A 124 2.93 7.01 5.53
C TRP A 124 1.93 8.03 4.98
N PHE A 125 0.65 7.77 5.20
CA PHE A 125 -0.45 8.59 4.72
C PHE A 125 -1.49 8.80 5.82
N LEU A 126 -2.28 9.86 5.70
CA LEU A 126 -3.40 10.11 6.58
C LEU A 126 -4.58 9.19 6.22
N PHE A 127 -5.19 8.62 7.25
CA PHE A 127 -6.37 7.78 7.14
C PHE A 127 -7.47 8.31 8.05
N ASN A 128 -8.66 8.51 7.49
CA ASN A 128 -9.82 8.97 8.26
C ASN A 128 -10.48 7.78 8.97
N THR A 129 -10.22 7.63 10.26
CA THR A 129 -10.71 6.50 11.04
C THR A 129 -12.19 6.67 11.43
N TRP A 130 -12.55 7.86 11.89
CA TRP A 130 -13.91 8.20 12.28
C TRP A 130 -14.25 9.65 11.96
N GLN A 131 -15.56 9.93 11.89
CA GLN A 131 -16.07 11.28 11.81
C GLN A 131 -17.21 11.51 12.81
N GLN A 132 -17.34 12.75 13.26
CA GLN A 132 -18.43 13.21 14.12
C GLN A 132 -19.23 14.29 13.39
N PHE A 133 -20.56 14.17 13.37
CA PHE A 133 -21.46 15.19 12.83
C PHE A 133 -21.52 16.40 13.76
N GLY A 134 -21.89 17.57 13.26
CA GLY A 134 -22.10 18.78 14.07
C GLY A 134 -23.09 18.61 15.25
N ASP A 135 -23.95 17.60 15.20
CA ASP A 135 -24.87 17.22 16.28
C ASP A 135 -24.27 16.26 17.34
N GLY A 136 -23.00 15.89 17.19
CA GLY A 136 -22.27 15.02 18.09
C GLY A 136 -22.35 13.53 17.78
N ARG A 137 -23.19 13.06 16.84
CA ARG A 137 -23.21 11.66 16.43
C ARG A 137 -21.88 11.25 15.80
N LYS A 138 -21.38 10.05 16.11
CA LYS A 138 -20.14 9.51 15.53
C LYS A 138 -20.43 8.36 14.58
N ARG A 139 -19.62 8.23 13.53
CA ARG A 139 -19.56 7.04 12.67
C ARG A 139 -18.11 6.69 12.34
N THR A 140 -17.85 5.40 12.21
CA THR A 140 -16.61 4.91 11.58
C THR A 140 -16.62 5.30 10.10
N ARG A 141 -15.50 5.81 9.59
CA ARG A 141 -15.34 6.16 8.18
C ARG A 141 -14.41 5.18 7.48
N ASN A 142 -13.22 4.96 8.05
CA ASN A 142 -12.18 4.09 7.51
C ASN A 142 -11.95 4.34 6.01
N GLY A 143 -11.61 5.58 5.65
CA GLY A 143 -11.46 6.00 4.27
C GLY A 143 -10.32 7.00 4.06
N LEU A 144 -9.93 7.16 2.81
CA LEU A 144 -9.06 8.25 2.38
C LEU A 144 -9.85 9.57 2.34
N LEU A 145 -9.15 10.69 2.15
CA LEU A 145 -9.80 11.95 1.81
C LEU A 145 -10.59 11.76 0.51
N SER A 146 -11.84 12.23 0.46
CA SER A 146 -12.71 11.99 -0.69
C SER A 146 -13.42 13.27 -1.15
N GLU A 147 -13.03 13.79 -2.31
CA GLU A 147 -13.61 15.03 -2.82
C GLU A 147 -14.52 14.74 -4.03
N LYS A 148 -15.71 15.34 -4.07
CA LYS A 148 -16.63 15.16 -5.19
C LYS A 148 -16.29 16.19 -6.26
N LEU A 149 -16.16 15.73 -7.50
CA LEU A 149 -15.77 16.58 -8.61
C LEU A 149 -16.99 17.09 -9.37
N ASN A 150 -16.87 18.31 -9.87
CA ASN A 150 -17.77 18.83 -10.87
C ASN A 150 -17.46 18.21 -12.23
N THR A 151 -18.48 17.97 -13.03
CA THR A 151 -18.36 17.57 -14.44
C THR A 151 -17.58 18.58 -15.28
N SER A 152 -17.53 19.86 -14.88
CA SER A 152 -16.67 20.86 -15.50
C SER A 152 -15.18 20.72 -15.16
N GLU A 153 -14.83 19.99 -14.11
CA GLU A 153 -13.45 19.72 -13.70
C GLU A 153 -12.87 18.49 -14.42
N VAL A 154 -13.56 17.95 -15.43
CA VAL A 154 -13.13 16.78 -16.21
C VAL A 154 -12.76 17.21 -17.63
N PRO A 155 -11.54 16.93 -18.13
CA PRO A 155 -10.53 16.02 -17.58
C PRO A 155 -9.82 16.56 -16.33
N LEU A 156 -9.66 15.70 -15.31
CA LEU A 156 -9.14 16.08 -14.00
C LEU A 156 -7.72 16.63 -14.09
N GLU A 157 -6.92 16.20 -15.08
CA GLU A 157 -5.53 16.60 -15.27
C GLU A 157 -5.36 18.11 -15.54
N GLU A 158 -6.42 18.80 -15.94
CA GLU A 158 -6.42 20.25 -16.15
C GLU A 158 -6.72 21.01 -14.86
N HIS A 159 -7.35 20.35 -13.89
CA HIS A 159 -7.82 20.93 -12.63
C HIS A 159 -7.23 20.29 -11.38
N LEU A 160 -6.30 19.34 -11.55
CA LEU A 160 -5.85 18.41 -10.51
C LEU A 160 -5.34 19.15 -9.26
N HIS A 161 -4.47 20.15 -9.46
CA HIS A 161 -3.90 20.92 -8.35
C HIS A 161 -4.98 21.74 -7.62
N GLU A 162 -5.88 22.40 -8.35
CA GLU A 162 -6.96 23.21 -7.78
C GLU A 162 -7.94 22.36 -6.97
N VAL A 163 -8.28 21.19 -7.49
CA VAL A 163 -9.13 20.18 -6.82
C VAL A 163 -8.47 19.64 -5.56
N CYS A 164 -7.19 19.26 -5.62
CA CYS A 164 -6.44 18.81 -4.44
C CYS A 164 -6.34 19.92 -3.39
N LYS A 165 -6.13 21.16 -3.83
CA LYS A 165 -6.09 22.33 -2.95
C LYS A 165 -7.43 22.57 -2.27
N ARG A 166 -8.54 22.58 -3.01
CA ARG A 166 -9.90 22.70 -2.46
C ARG A 166 -10.19 21.61 -1.43
N ALA A 167 -9.89 20.36 -1.78
CA ALA A 167 -10.10 19.21 -0.90
C ALA A 167 -9.38 19.33 0.46
N VAL A 168 -8.12 19.81 0.45
CA VAL A 168 -7.29 19.94 1.66
C VAL A 168 -7.53 21.27 2.38
N GLU A 169 -7.58 22.39 1.67
CA GLU A 169 -7.55 23.72 2.29
C GLU A 169 -8.96 24.29 2.56
N GLU A 170 -9.97 23.89 1.79
CA GLU A 170 -11.28 24.54 1.78
C GLU A 170 -12.41 23.63 2.30
N GLU A 171 -12.27 22.31 2.16
CA GLU A 171 -13.31 21.33 2.49
C GLU A 171 -12.93 20.41 3.66
N GLU A 172 -12.52 19.17 3.40
CA GLU A 172 -12.39 18.15 4.44
C GLU A 172 -11.35 18.50 5.53
N MET A 173 -10.31 19.26 5.18
CA MET A 173 -9.22 19.62 6.10
C MET A 173 -9.13 21.12 6.42
N GLN A 174 -10.25 21.84 6.26
CA GLN A 174 -10.33 23.30 6.38
C GLN A 174 -9.77 23.91 7.67
N CYS A 175 -9.97 23.26 8.83
CA CYS A 175 -9.43 23.74 10.10
C CYS A 175 -8.82 22.60 10.92
N VAL A 176 -7.50 22.66 11.13
CA VAL A 176 -6.71 21.69 11.89
C VAL A 176 -6.84 21.96 13.39
N VAL A 177 -7.19 20.92 14.14
CA VAL A 177 -7.32 20.94 15.61
C VAL A 177 -6.63 19.71 16.22
N GLU A 178 -6.42 19.73 17.53
CA GLU A 178 -5.80 18.61 18.25
C GLU A 178 -6.60 17.30 18.12
N ALA A 179 -5.92 16.15 18.15
CA ALA A 179 -6.54 14.83 18.05
C ALA A 179 -7.60 14.56 19.14
N ALA A 180 -7.44 15.19 20.30
CA ALA A 180 -8.37 15.05 21.43
C ALA A 180 -9.71 15.77 21.21
N PHE A 181 -9.81 16.64 20.19
CA PHE A 181 -11.01 17.43 19.95
C PHE A 181 -12.20 16.54 19.59
N THR A 182 -13.28 16.65 20.35
CA THR A 182 -14.57 16.01 20.06
C THR A 182 -15.71 16.92 20.54
N ILE A 183 -16.84 16.89 19.82
CA ILE A 183 -18.05 17.59 20.27
C ILE A 183 -18.58 16.86 21.50
N ARG A 184 -18.67 17.57 22.62
CA ARG A 184 -19.16 17.05 23.89
C ARG A 184 -20.68 17.25 24.00
N PRO A 185 -21.44 16.31 24.60
CA PRO A 185 -22.85 16.49 24.86
C PRO A 185 -23.13 17.79 25.64
N GLY A 186 -24.07 18.60 25.16
CA GLY A 186 -24.47 19.86 25.81
C GLY A 186 -23.53 21.05 25.58
N VAL A 187 -22.40 20.86 24.88
CA VAL A 187 -21.51 21.95 24.47
C VAL A 187 -21.81 22.30 23.01
N PRO A 188 -22.10 23.57 22.66
CA PRO A 188 -22.33 23.95 21.27
C PRO A 188 -21.07 23.68 20.43
N PRO A 189 -21.22 23.23 19.17
CA PRO A 189 -20.09 23.05 18.27
C PRO A 189 -19.39 24.40 18.03
N PRO A 190 -18.07 24.40 17.76
CA PRO A 190 -17.35 25.63 17.43
C PRO A 190 -17.96 26.31 16.20
N SER A 191 -18.04 27.63 16.25
CA SER A 191 -18.38 28.45 15.08
C SER A 191 -17.18 28.56 14.14
N TYR A 192 -17.45 28.73 12.84
CA TYR A 192 -16.41 29.04 11.87
C TYR A 192 -15.72 30.36 12.21
N ASP A 193 -14.38 30.35 12.29
CA ASP A 193 -13.57 31.54 12.47
C ASP A 193 -13.10 32.05 11.10
N PRO A 194 -13.61 33.21 10.61
CA PRO A 194 -13.20 33.76 9.32
C PRO A 194 -11.74 34.25 9.30
N GLU A 195 -11.12 34.47 10.47
CA GLU A 195 -9.70 34.84 10.55
C GLU A 195 -8.77 33.63 10.61
N TYR A 196 -9.31 32.42 10.72
CA TYR A 196 -8.52 31.21 10.61
C TYR A 196 -7.82 31.16 9.25
N ARG A 197 -6.54 30.76 9.26
CA ARG A 197 -5.74 30.50 8.06
C ARG A 197 -5.30 29.06 8.15
N CYS A 198 -5.74 28.23 7.20
CA CYS A 198 -5.34 26.84 7.14
C CYS A 198 -3.81 26.77 7.01
N PRO A 199 -3.12 26.08 7.93
CA PRO A 199 -1.66 25.97 7.88
C PRO A 199 -1.19 25.02 6.77
N LEU A 200 -2.12 24.27 6.18
CA LEU A 200 -1.83 23.27 5.16
C LEU A 200 -1.62 23.94 3.81
N THR A 201 -0.67 23.44 3.05
CA THR A 201 -0.44 23.88 1.67
C THR A 201 -0.12 22.67 0.82
N VAL A 202 -0.84 22.49 -0.29
CA VAL A 202 -0.52 21.45 -1.28
C VAL A 202 0.74 21.85 -2.04
N GLU A 203 1.82 21.09 -1.87
CA GLU A 203 3.11 21.37 -2.52
C GLU A 203 3.20 20.72 -3.90
N ARG A 204 2.68 19.49 -4.01
CA ARG A 204 2.66 18.72 -5.24
C ARG A 204 1.63 17.59 -5.13
N GLU A 205 1.31 17.04 -6.28
CA GLU A 205 0.36 15.95 -6.41
C GLU A 205 0.85 14.95 -7.46
N ASN A 206 0.66 13.66 -7.18
CA ASN A 206 0.96 12.59 -8.11
C ASN A 206 -0.31 11.81 -8.38
N PHE A 207 -0.77 11.84 -9.63
CA PHE A 207 -1.87 10.98 -10.06
C PHE A 207 -1.44 9.51 -9.99
N VAL A 208 -2.17 8.69 -9.23
CA VAL A 208 -1.87 7.28 -9.01
C VAL A 208 -2.68 6.42 -9.96
N ASP A 209 -4.00 6.53 -9.89
CA ASP A 209 -4.90 5.72 -10.69
C ASP A 209 -6.23 6.43 -10.97
N HIS A 210 -6.96 5.86 -11.93
CA HIS A 210 -8.38 6.13 -12.11
C HIS A 210 -9.08 4.79 -12.26
N THR A 211 -10.09 4.56 -11.44
CA THR A 211 -10.92 3.35 -11.47
C THR A 211 -12.34 3.74 -11.88
N ILE A 212 -13.01 2.90 -12.67
CA ILE A 212 -14.42 3.07 -12.98
C ILE A 212 -15.18 1.91 -12.34
N GLU A 213 -16.13 2.22 -11.48
CA GLU A 213 -17.03 1.23 -10.89
C GLU A 213 -18.47 1.50 -11.30
N ILE A 214 -19.25 0.42 -11.49
CA ILE A 214 -20.68 0.53 -11.79
C ILE A 214 -21.43 -0.30 -10.76
N GLU A 215 -22.35 0.34 -10.04
CA GLU A 215 -23.24 -0.33 -9.10
C GLU A 215 -24.62 0.32 -9.05
N GLU A 216 -25.60 -0.40 -8.53
CA GLU A 216 -26.92 0.18 -8.26
C GLU A 216 -26.83 1.17 -7.09
N SER A 217 -27.41 2.36 -7.28
CA SER A 217 -27.35 3.42 -6.27
C SER A 217 -28.21 3.09 -5.06
N LYS A 218 -27.60 3.06 -3.87
CA LYS A 218 -28.36 3.02 -2.60
C LYS A 218 -29.22 4.26 -2.37
N SER A 219 -28.79 5.40 -2.90
CA SER A 219 -29.52 6.67 -2.78
C SER A 219 -30.67 6.79 -3.78
N PHE A 220 -30.55 6.12 -4.93
CA PHE A 220 -31.52 6.15 -6.02
C PHE A 220 -31.80 4.71 -6.48
N PRO A 221 -32.62 3.94 -5.73
CA PRO A 221 -32.88 2.53 -6.04
C PRO A 221 -33.29 2.32 -7.51
N GLY A 222 -32.75 1.29 -8.15
CA GLY A 222 -32.92 0.98 -9.58
C GLY A 222 -32.02 1.76 -10.54
N LEU A 223 -31.39 2.87 -10.11
CA LEU A 223 -30.48 3.66 -10.95
C LEU A 223 -29.06 3.12 -10.87
N LEU A 224 -28.51 2.67 -12.00
CA LEU A 224 -27.08 2.38 -12.09
C LEU A 224 -26.28 3.66 -11.93
N THR A 225 -25.23 3.61 -11.13
CA THR A 225 -24.28 4.71 -10.94
C THR A 225 -22.90 4.26 -11.37
N THR A 226 -22.29 5.04 -12.26
CA THR A 226 -20.88 4.94 -12.62
C THR A 226 -20.09 5.89 -11.72
N TYR A 227 -19.14 5.36 -10.97
CA TYR A 227 -18.19 6.11 -10.17
C TYR A 227 -16.86 6.16 -10.89
N HIS A 228 -16.42 7.35 -11.26
CA HIS A 228 -15.07 7.64 -11.72
C HIS A 228 -14.24 8.06 -10.51
N LEU A 229 -13.34 7.19 -10.08
CA LEU A 229 -12.60 7.34 -8.83
C LEU A 229 -11.14 7.60 -9.16
N TYR A 230 -10.64 8.79 -8.81
CA TYR A 230 -9.30 9.26 -9.15
C TYR A 230 -8.42 9.22 -7.90
N THR A 231 -7.47 8.30 -7.81
CA THR A 231 -6.54 8.25 -6.68
C THR A 231 -5.34 9.15 -6.95
N VAL A 232 -5.02 10.01 -5.97
CA VAL A 232 -3.95 10.99 -6.07
C VAL A 232 -3.19 11.01 -4.77
N ASP A 233 -1.86 10.94 -4.84
CA ASP A 233 -0.99 11.26 -3.72
C ASP A 233 -0.92 12.77 -3.59
N ILE A 234 -1.37 13.31 -2.46
CA ILE A 234 -1.39 14.74 -2.19
C ILE A 234 -0.31 15.01 -1.14
N ILE A 235 0.75 15.72 -1.54
CA ILE A 235 1.88 16.02 -0.68
C ILE A 235 1.72 17.44 -0.17
N CYS A 236 1.57 17.59 1.14
CA CYS A 236 1.30 18.87 1.80
C CYS A 236 2.39 19.24 2.81
N SER A 237 2.69 20.54 2.92
CA SER A 237 3.32 21.11 4.11
C SER A 237 2.29 21.54 5.15
N GLY A 238 2.77 21.83 6.36
CA GLY A 238 1.95 22.28 7.48
C GLY A 238 1.19 21.16 8.22
N LEU A 239 1.28 19.91 7.75
CA LEU A 239 0.66 18.77 8.42
C LEU A 239 1.30 18.49 9.79
N PRO A 240 0.50 18.26 10.85
CA PRO A 240 1.01 17.82 12.14
C PRO A 240 1.78 16.50 12.05
N LEU A 241 2.86 16.36 12.84
CA LEU A 241 3.68 15.14 12.90
C LEU A 241 3.00 14.00 13.67
N THR A 242 1.95 14.30 14.41
CA THR A 242 1.12 13.36 15.16
C THR A 242 -0.27 13.30 14.57
N ASP A 243 -1.07 12.32 14.99
CA ASP A 243 -2.49 12.26 14.69
C ASP A 243 -3.19 13.58 15.09
N PHE A 244 -4.25 13.94 14.37
CA PHE A 244 -4.98 15.20 14.55
C PHE A 244 -6.39 15.09 14.00
N ASN A 245 -7.23 16.10 14.27
CA ASN A 245 -8.56 16.19 13.70
C ASN A 245 -8.71 17.43 12.82
N THR A 246 -9.68 17.41 11.91
CA THR A 246 -10.06 18.59 11.13
C THR A 246 -11.55 18.90 11.27
N LEU A 247 -11.90 20.17 11.11
CA LEU A 247 -13.27 20.67 11.10
C LEU A 247 -13.66 21.07 9.68
N GLU A 248 -14.77 20.53 9.20
CA GLU A 248 -15.41 20.88 7.93
C GLU A 248 -16.71 21.63 8.21
N PHE A 249 -16.91 22.76 7.55
CA PHE A 249 -18.10 23.60 7.73
C PHE A 249 -18.94 23.65 6.45
N ASP A 250 -20.28 23.70 6.62
CA ASP A 250 -21.22 23.89 5.51
C ASP A 250 -20.93 25.18 4.72
N GLU A 251 -21.51 25.30 3.52
CA GLU A 251 -21.62 26.57 2.80
C GLU A 251 -22.31 27.64 3.66
N LEU A 252 -22.09 28.91 3.29
CA LEU A 252 -22.77 30.04 3.93
C LEU A 252 -24.29 29.87 3.80
N ASP A 253 -24.98 29.91 4.94
CA ASP A 253 -26.43 30.01 4.95
C ASP A 253 -26.89 31.40 4.47
N LYS A 254 -28.21 31.62 4.43
CA LYS A 254 -28.79 32.89 3.96
C LYS A 254 -28.39 34.06 4.86
N GLU A 255 -28.04 33.76 6.09
CA GLU A 255 -27.63 34.68 7.13
C GLU A 255 -26.10 34.89 7.14
N GLY A 256 -25.36 34.20 6.26
CA GLY A 256 -23.90 34.30 6.15
C GLY A 256 -23.13 33.52 7.22
N HIS A 257 -23.76 32.59 7.92
CA HIS A 257 -23.09 31.72 8.89
C HIS A 257 -22.71 30.38 8.26
N ARG A 258 -21.60 29.81 8.72
CA ARG A 258 -21.19 28.44 8.40
C ARG A 258 -21.33 27.56 9.63
N ARG A 259 -22.07 26.46 9.49
CA ARG A 259 -22.28 25.49 10.58
C ARG A 259 -21.26 24.38 10.49
N LEU A 260 -20.78 23.91 11.63
CA LEU A 260 -19.91 22.74 11.67
C LEU A 260 -20.66 21.53 11.10
N LYS A 261 -20.14 20.98 10.02
CA LYS A 261 -20.70 19.83 9.33
C LYS A 261 -20.09 18.55 9.89
N TYR A 262 -18.75 18.46 9.88
CA TYR A 262 -18.01 17.29 10.35
C TYR A 262 -16.76 17.64 11.17
N VAL A 263 -16.45 16.76 12.11
CA VAL A 263 -15.10 16.56 12.66
C VAL A 263 -14.55 15.29 12.03
N HIS A 264 -13.38 15.35 11.44
CA HIS A 264 -12.68 14.21 10.84
C HIS A 264 -11.46 13.84 11.67
N ALA A 265 -11.25 12.56 11.95
CA ALA A 265 -10.10 12.09 12.71
C ALA A 265 -9.08 11.40 11.82
N TRP A 266 -7.89 11.97 11.77
CA TRP A 266 -6.82 11.56 10.87
C TRP A 266 -5.71 10.88 11.67
N ASN A 267 -5.42 9.64 11.28
CA ASN A 267 -4.32 8.87 11.84
C ASN A 267 -3.26 8.68 10.77
N TRP A 268 -1.99 8.83 11.17
CA TRP A 268 -0.87 8.45 10.33
C TRP A 268 -0.76 6.92 10.30
N LEU A 269 -0.85 6.34 9.11
CA LEU A 269 -0.72 4.91 8.92
C LEU A 269 0.15 4.62 7.69
N GLN A 270 0.89 3.51 7.75
CA GLN A 270 1.55 2.99 6.56
C GLN A 270 0.51 2.49 5.55
N TRP A 271 0.80 2.66 4.25
CA TRP A 271 -0.11 2.25 3.19
C TRP A 271 -0.59 0.79 3.28
N PRO A 272 0.25 -0.22 3.59
CA PRO A 272 -0.22 -1.60 3.79
C PRO A 272 -1.26 -1.73 4.91
N MET A 273 -1.14 -0.96 6.00
CA MET A 273 -2.13 -0.94 7.08
C MET A 273 -3.44 -0.31 6.62
N ILE A 274 -3.38 0.78 5.84
CA ILE A 274 -4.57 1.40 5.24
C ILE A 274 -5.28 0.41 4.32
N GLN A 275 -4.56 -0.30 3.45
CA GLN A 275 -5.13 -1.33 2.57
C GLN A 275 -5.86 -2.42 3.35
N ARG A 276 -5.32 -2.84 4.51
CA ARG A 276 -6.00 -3.77 5.41
C ARG A 276 -7.33 -3.21 5.96
N TYR A 277 -7.35 -1.97 6.44
CA TYR A 277 -8.60 -1.34 6.91
C TYR A 277 -9.62 -1.13 5.78
N LEU A 278 -9.15 -0.81 4.58
CA LEU A 278 -10.01 -0.73 3.41
C LEU A 278 -10.59 -2.11 3.12
N PHE A 279 -9.79 -3.18 3.20
CA PHE A 279 -10.23 -4.55 3.00
C PHE A 279 -11.37 -4.98 3.95
N GLU A 280 -11.29 -4.65 5.26
CA GLU A 280 -12.30 -5.06 6.25
C GLU A 280 -13.74 -4.57 5.95
N GLY A 281 -13.89 -3.47 5.21
CA GLY A 281 -15.20 -2.96 4.74
C GLY A 281 -15.55 -3.34 3.29
N SER A 282 -14.69 -4.09 2.62
CA SER A 282 -14.84 -4.48 1.22
C SER A 282 -15.76 -5.68 1.06
N LYS A 283 -16.37 -5.79 -0.12
CA LYS A 283 -17.13 -6.98 -0.53
C LYS A 283 -16.44 -7.62 -1.72
N LEU A 284 -16.41 -8.94 -1.74
CA LEU A 284 -15.96 -9.70 -2.91
C LEU A 284 -16.88 -9.37 -4.09
N LYS A 285 -16.30 -8.82 -5.17
CA LYS A 285 -17.01 -8.47 -6.41
C LYS A 285 -16.85 -9.55 -7.47
N GLU A 286 -15.62 -10.07 -7.62
CA GLU A 286 -15.30 -11.07 -8.63
C GLU A 286 -14.20 -12.01 -8.14
N THR A 287 -14.26 -13.28 -8.56
CA THR A 287 -13.18 -14.26 -8.34
C THR A 287 -12.76 -14.86 -9.68
N LYS A 288 -11.47 -14.81 -9.97
CA LYS A 288 -10.83 -15.47 -11.11
C LYS A 288 -10.11 -16.73 -10.63
N ARG A 289 -10.45 -17.86 -11.22
CA ARG A 289 -9.92 -19.20 -10.89
C ARG A 289 -9.22 -19.80 -12.11
N ARG A 290 -8.91 -21.09 -12.02
CA ARG A 290 -8.50 -21.90 -13.17
C ARG A 290 -9.42 -21.64 -14.37
N ASP A 291 -8.80 -21.52 -15.54
CA ASP A 291 -9.45 -21.27 -16.84
C ASP A 291 -10.18 -19.91 -16.96
N SER A 292 -9.99 -18.98 -16.02
CA SER A 292 -10.52 -17.61 -16.16
C SER A 292 -9.79 -16.75 -17.20
N PHE A 293 -8.61 -17.21 -17.65
CA PHE A 293 -7.77 -16.52 -18.63
C PHE A 293 -7.17 -17.53 -19.61
N ASN A 294 -7.31 -17.24 -20.90
CA ASN A 294 -6.80 -18.09 -21.98
C ASN A 294 -5.29 -17.95 -22.16
N ASN A 295 -4.75 -16.77 -21.86
CA ASN A 295 -3.34 -16.46 -22.05
C ASN A 295 -2.85 -15.37 -21.07
N GLU A 296 -1.56 -15.07 -21.13
CA GLU A 296 -0.89 -14.08 -20.27
C GLU A 296 -1.37 -12.64 -20.55
N GLU A 297 -1.64 -12.30 -21.81
CA GLU A 297 -2.08 -10.97 -22.23
C GLU A 297 -3.46 -10.61 -21.67
N GLU A 298 -4.39 -11.56 -21.64
CA GLU A 298 -5.71 -11.38 -21.00
C GLU A 298 -5.58 -11.14 -19.49
N LEU A 299 -4.71 -11.91 -18.81
CA LEU A 299 -4.44 -11.70 -17.38
C LEU A 299 -3.80 -10.33 -17.14
N GLN A 300 -2.77 -9.97 -17.90
CA GLN A 300 -2.11 -8.67 -17.79
C GLN A 300 -3.08 -7.52 -17.99
N THR A 301 -3.91 -7.58 -19.04
CA THR A 301 -4.93 -6.56 -19.32
C THR A 301 -5.89 -6.41 -18.14
N TRP A 302 -6.33 -7.51 -17.54
CA TRP A 302 -7.22 -7.47 -16.38
C TRP A 302 -6.52 -6.90 -15.12
N LEU A 303 -5.24 -7.24 -14.88
CA LEU A 303 -4.45 -6.68 -13.79
C LEU A 303 -4.27 -5.15 -13.94
N GLU A 304 -3.93 -4.69 -15.14
CA GLU A 304 -3.72 -3.27 -15.44
C GLU A 304 -5.02 -2.46 -15.33
N GLN A 305 -6.17 -3.05 -15.71
CA GLN A 305 -7.49 -2.45 -15.49
C GLN A 305 -7.78 -2.19 -14.00
N LEU A 306 -7.23 -3.00 -13.10
CA LEU A 306 -7.34 -2.85 -11.66
C LEU A 306 -6.19 -2.04 -11.03
N GLY A 307 -5.37 -1.37 -11.86
CA GLY A 307 -4.30 -0.49 -11.40
C GLY A 307 -3.02 -1.21 -10.97
N VAL A 308 -2.85 -2.50 -11.28
CA VAL A 308 -1.61 -3.23 -10.97
C VAL A 308 -0.59 -3.02 -12.08
N CYS A 309 0.55 -2.39 -11.72
CA CYS A 309 1.67 -2.20 -12.63
C CYS A 309 2.53 -3.47 -12.70
N THR A 310 2.54 -4.13 -13.86
CA THR A 310 3.27 -5.38 -14.12
C THR A 310 4.67 -5.17 -14.70
N GLU A 311 5.11 -3.92 -14.94
CA GLU A 311 6.38 -3.62 -15.65
C GLU A 311 7.64 -4.19 -14.97
N GLN A 312 7.58 -4.41 -13.65
CA GLN A 312 8.68 -4.96 -12.85
C GLN A 312 8.60 -6.48 -12.66
N TRP A 313 7.52 -7.12 -13.11
CA TRP A 313 7.32 -8.55 -12.98
C TRP A 313 8.25 -9.30 -13.94
N GLY A 314 8.90 -10.36 -13.45
CA GLY A 314 9.95 -11.09 -14.17
C GLY A 314 11.34 -10.44 -14.11
N LYS A 315 11.51 -9.36 -13.35
CA LYS A 315 12.79 -8.65 -13.12
C LYS A 315 13.13 -8.67 -11.62
N ASP A 316 14.41 -8.48 -11.30
CA ASP A 316 14.89 -8.29 -9.92
C ASP A 316 14.44 -9.36 -8.90
N GLY A 317 14.18 -10.58 -9.37
CA GLY A 317 13.72 -11.69 -8.54
C GLY A 317 12.20 -11.79 -8.36
N PHE A 318 11.42 -10.85 -8.90
CA PHE A 318 9.96 -10.95 -8.97
C PHE A 318 9.52 -11.95 -10.04
N LYS A 319 8.39 -12.61 -9.79
CA LYS A 319 7.76 -13.52 -10.74
C LYS A 319 7.11 -12.75 -11.89
N SER A 320 6.97 -13.38 -13.04
CA SER A 320 6.33 -12.83 -14.25
C SER A 320 4.80 -12.95 -14.21
N VAL A 321 4.09 -12.31 -15.15
CA VAL A 321 2.64 -12.52 -15.31
C VAL A 321 2.34 -13.97 -15.72
N GLN A 322 3.18 -14.57 -16.57
CA GLN A 322 3.12 -15.99 -16.89
C GLN A 322 3.19 -16.90 -15.64
N ASP A 323 4.05 -16.59 -14.68
CA ASP A 323 4.15 -17.33 -13.42
C ASP A 323 2.86 -17.23 -12.60
N LEU A 324 2.24 -16.04 -12.53
CA LEU A 324 0.95 -15.87 -11.84
C LEU A 324 -0.14 -16.67 -12.54
N LEU A 325 -0.21 -16.61 -13.87
CA LEU A 325 -1.16 -17.40 -14.65
C LEU A 325 -0.98 -18.90 -14.39
N HIS A 326 0.26 -19.36 -14.27
CA HIS A 326 0.57 -20.75 -13.93
C HIS A 326 0.10 -21.12 -12.52
N GLU A 327 0.30 -20.25 -11.53
CA GLU A 327 -0.23 -20.46 -10.17
C GLU A 327 -1.76 -20.57 -10.17
N VAL A 328 -2.46 -19.72 -10.94
CA VAL A 328 -3.92 -19.75 -11.07
C VAL A 328 -4.39 -21.04 -11.78
N ARG A 329 -3.70 -21.45 -12.85
CA ARG A 329 -4.03 -22.69 -13.60
C ARG A 329 -3.80 -23.95 -12.81
N LYS A 330 -2.75 -23.98 -11.98
CA LYS A 330 -2.47 -25.05 -11.03
C LYS A 330 -3.34 -25.01 -9.78
N GLU A 331 -4.21 -24.00 -9.68
CA GLU A 331 -5.07 -23.76 -8.52
C GLU A 331 -4.26 -23.55 -7.22
N GLU A 332 -2.98 -23.16 -7.32
CA GLU A 332 -2.18 -22.78 -6.14
C GLU A 332 -2.62 -21.43 -5.56
N THR A 333 -3.32 -20.63 -6.38
CA THR A 333 -3.92 -19.37 -6.00
C THR A 333 -5.19 -19.11 -6.80
N GLN A 334 -6.03 -18.21 -6.29
CA GLN A 334 -7.10 -17.57 -7.05
C GLN A 334 -6.96 -16.05 -6.90
N LEU A 335 -7.47 -15.29 -7.86
CA LEU A 335 -7.45 -13.83 -7.80
C LEU A 335 -8.84 -13.35 -7.41
N GLU A 336 -8.91 -12.48 -6.42
CA GLU A 336 -10.16 -11.92 -5.94
C GLU A 336 -10.12 -10.41 -6.08
N HIS A 337 -11.13 -9.87 -6.76
CA HIS A 337 -11.38 -8.45 -6.81
C HIS A 337 -12.41 -8.11 -5.73
N TRP A 338 -11.95 -7.37 -4.74
CA TRP A 338 -12.76 -6.83 -3.66
C TRP A 338 -13.04 -5.37 -3.94
N GLY A 339 -14.26 -4.92 -3.68
CA GLY A 339 -14.65 -3.53 -3.86
C GLY A 339 -15.49 -3.03 -2.69
N ARG A 340 -15.27 -1.77 -2.33
CA ARG A 340 -16.06 -1.05 -1.33
C ARG A 340 -17.14 -0.22 -2.00
N HIS A 341 -17.95 0.44 -1.20
CA HIS A 341 -18.92 1.45 -1.67
C HIS A 341 -18.26 2.82 -1.95
N ASP A 342 -17.03 3.04 -1.47
CA ASP A 342 -16.17 4.16 -1.87
C ASP A 342 -15.29 3.79 -3.09
N GLY A 343 -15.50 2.58 -3.60
CA GLY A 343 -14.94 1.99 -4.80
C GLY A 343 -13.42 1.89 -4.87
N VAL A 344 -12.75 1.73 -3.74
CA VAL A 344 -11.35 1.25 -3.75
C VAL A 344 -11.34 -0.20 -4.22
N PRO A 345 -10.82 -0.51 -5.43
CA PRO A 345 -10.62 -1.89 -5.83
C PRO A 345 -9.42 -2.42 -5.05
N LEU A 346 -9.59 -3.61 -4.49
CA LEU A 346 -8.52 -4.34 -3.83
C LEU A 346 -8.38 -5.66 -4.56
N LEU A 347 -7.31 -5.77 -5.35
CA LEU A 347 -6.94 -7.03 -5.94
C LEU A 347 -6.14 -7.85 -4.92
N MET A 348 -6.67 -9.03 -4.63
CA MET A 348 -6.07 -9.99 -3.71
C MET A 348 -5.68 -11.26 -4.45
N ARG A 349 -4.40 -11.62 -4.37
CA ARG A 349 -3.95 -12.99 -4.65
C ARG A 349 -4.24 -13.84 -3.43
N VAL A 350 -5.16 -14.79 -3.52
CA VAL A 350 -5.57 -15.61 -2.38
C VAL A 350 -4.85 -16.95 -2.40
N VAL A 351 -4.16 -17.27 -1.31
CA VAL A 351 -3.36 -18.50 -1.17
C VAL A 351 -3.79 -19.22 0.11
N HIS A 352 -4.04 -20.51 -0.01
CA HIS A 352 -4.34 -21.38 1.14
C HIS A 352 -3.07 -22.14 1.52
N VAL A 353 -2.66 -22.05 2.78
CA VAL A 353 -1.43 -22.67 3.28
C VAL A 353 -1.72 -23.48 4.53
N LEU A 354 -1.38 -24.77 4.48
CA LEU A 354 -1.34 -25.64 5.65
C LEU A 354 0.01 -25.48 6.33
N GLN A 355 0.02 -25.06 7.58
CA GLN A 355 1.17 -24.98 8.47
C GLN A 355 1.13 -26.15 9.45
N ILE A 356 2.25 -26.81 9.65
CA ILE A 356 2.35 -28.04 10.44
C ILE A 356 3.35 -27.81 11.57
N LYS A 357 2.84 -27.85 12.80
CA LYS A 357 3.62 -27.85 14.04
C LYS A 357 3.94 -29.29 14.41
N VAL A 358 5.17 -29.71 14.09
CA VAL A 358 5.63 -31.08 14.34
C VAL A 358 6.19 -31.17 15.75
N LEU A 359 5.64 -32.08 16.56
CA LEU A 359 6.06 -32.43 17.90
C LEU A 359 6.66 -33.84 17.93
N SER A 360 7.55 -34.09 18.87
CA SER A 360 8.07 -35.44 19.13
C SER A 360 7.35 -36.07 20.33
N ASP A 361 7.22 -37.41 20.31
CA ASP A 361 6.84 -38.20 21.48
C ASP A 361 7.97 -38.37 22.51
N ASP A 362 9.20 -37.96 22.20
CA ASP A 362 10.34 -37.96 23.12
C ASP A 362 10.17 -36.90 24.22
N SER A 363 10.15 -37.35 25.47
CA SER A 363 10.00 -36.47 26.65
C SER A 363 11.12 -35.43 26.78
N ARG A 364 12.30 -35.66 26.20
CA ARG A 364 13.41 -34.68 26.19
C ARG A 364 13.11 -33.47 25.30
N LEU A 365 12.14 -33.59 24.39
CA LEU A 365 11.70 -32.57 23.46
C LEU A 365 10.33 -32.00 23.83
N GLU A 366 9.87 -32.24 25.05
CA GLU A 366 8.62 -31.66 25.55
C GLU A 366 8.64 -30.13 25.40
N SER A 367 7.50 -29.58 24.95
CA SER A 367 7.34 -28.14 24.65
C SER A 367 8.20 -27.59 23.50
N LYS A 368 8.88 -28.46 22.73
CA LYS A 368 9.57 -28.08 21.51
C LYS A 368 8.80 -28.52 20.29
N PHE A 369 8.95 -27.78 19.21
CA PHE A 369 8.45 -28.13 17.89
C PHE A 369 9.54 -27.96 16.85
N LEU A 370 9.37 -28.63 15.71
CA LEU A 370 10.34 -28.59 14.62
C LEU A 370 10.20 -27.29 13.81
N LEU A 371 11.31 -26.56 13.63
CA LEU A 371 11.39 -25.35 12.82
C LEU A 371 12.38 -25.53 11.67
N GLU A 372 11.98 -25.16 10.44
CA GLU A 372 12.86 -25.11 9.27
C GLU A 372 13.75 -23.87 9.36
N THR A 373 15.02 -24.04 9.68
CA THR A 373 15.95 -22.91 9.88
C THR A 373 16.60 -22.48 8.57
N TRP A 374 16.88 -23.41 7.67
CA TRP A 374 17.48 -23.13 6.36
C TRP A 374 17.00 -24.12 5.29
N GLN A 375 17.15 -23.73 4.03
CA GLN A 375 16.93 -24.57 2.87
C GLN A 375 18.08 -24.39 1.88
N GLN A 376 18.52 -25.47 1.23
CA GLN A 376 19.52 -25.44 0.18
C GLN A 376 18.96 -26.01 -1.11
N ALA A 377 19.04 -25.24 -2.19
CA ALA A 377 18.69 -25.70 -3.52
C ALA A 377 19.80 -26.59 -4.10
N SER A 378 19.48 -27.35 -5.15
CA SER A 378 20.42 -28.24 -5.83
C SER A 378 21.66 -27.56 -6.43
N ASN A 379 21.62 -26.24 -6.61
CA ASN A 379 22.77 -25.44 -7.02
C ASN A 379 23.71 -25.08 -5.86
N GLY A 380 23.44 -25.59 -4.65
CA GLY A 380 24.24 -25.35 -3.44
C GLY A 380 23.91 -24.04 -2.73
N ARG A 381 23.03 -23.19 -3.29
CA ARG A 381 22.64 -21.94 -2.64
C ARG A 381 21.75 -22.22 -1.45
N ALA A 382 22.21 -21.85 -0.26
CA ALA A 382 21.44 -21.91 0.97
C ALA A 382 20.71 -20.58 1.24
N LYS A 383 19.52 -20.67 1.84
CA LYS A 383 18.72 -19.55 2.34
C LYS A 383 18.22 -19.87 3.74
N PHE A 384 18.26 -18.91 4.66
CA PHE A 384 17.62 -19.02 5.98
C PHE A 384 16.13 -18.69 5.88
N ILE A 385 15.27 -19.51 6.50
CA ILE A 385 13.80 -19.38 6.37
C ILE A 385 13.10 -19.21 7.71
N ASN A 386 13.49 -19.96 8.75
CA ASN A 386 12.91 -19.92 10.11
C ASN A 386 11.40 -20.13 10.19
N ARG A 387 10.82 -21.04 9.40
CA ARG A 387 9.36 -21.24 9.33
C ARG A 387 8.93 -22.63 9.81
N LEU A 388 7.64 -22.77 10.09
CA LEU A 388 7.01 -24.08 10.23
C LEU A 388 6.98 -24.81 8.89
N LEU A 389 7.00 -26.15 8.97
CA LEU A 389 6.70 -27.02 7.84
C LEU A 389 5.36 -26.60 7.23
N SER A 390 5.33 -26.40 5.91
CA SER A 390 4.11 -25.89 5.27
C SER A 390 3.91 -26.38 3.84
N LYS A 391 2.65 -26.42 3.41
CA LYS A 391 2.25 -26.80 2.06
C LYS A 391 1.14 -25.89 1.56
N LYS A 392 1.29 -25.40 0.33
CA LYS A 392 0.20 -24.73 -0.36
C LYS A 392 -0.89 -25.76 -0.69
N LEU A 393 -2.14 -25.39 -0.43
CA LEU A 393 -3.33 -26.16 -0.76
C LEU A 393 -3.93 -25.66 -2.08
N SER A 394 -4.60 -26.54 -2.82
CA SER A 394 -5.29 -26.12 -4.04
C SER A 394 -6.61 -25.42 -3.71
N CYS A 395 -6.88 -24.29 -4.37
CA CYS A 395 -8.11 -23.51 -4.22
C CYS A 395 -9.37 -24.26 -4.70
N SER A 396 -9.25 -25.28 -5.57
CA SER A 396 -10.41 -26.09 -5.98
C SER A 396 -10.95 -26.98 -4.87
N GLN A 397 -10.20 -27.10 -3.77
CA GLN A 397 -10.52 -27.93 -2.62
C GLN A 397 -11.29 -27.17 -1.54
N VAL A 398 -11.62 -25.89 -1.76
CA VAL A 398 -12.39 -25.06 -0.82
C VAL A 398 -13.89 -25.37 -0.92
N PRO A 399 -14.62 -25.54 0.21
CA PRO A 399 -14.13 -25.49 1.59
C PRO A 399 -13.37 -26.76 1.98
N PHE A 400 -12.32 -26.58 2.78
CA PHE A 400 -11.55 -27.70 3.34
C PHE A 400 -12.27 -28.27 4.57
N ASP A 401 -12.12 -29.58 4.77
CA ASP A 401 -12.50 -30.29 6.00
C ASP A 401 -11.27 -30.81 6.76
N GLU A 402 -11.49 -31.21 8.01
CA GLU A 402 -10.43 -31.67 8.91
C GLU A 402 -9.78 -32.98 8.45
N GLN A 403 -10.55 -33.87 7.81
CA GLN A 403 -10.01 -35.11 7.26
C GLN A 403 -8.98 -34.80 6.17
N ARG A 404 -9.29 -33.87 5.27
CA ARG A 404 -8.39 -33.47 4.20
C ARG A 404 -7.14 -32.79 4.72
N PHE A 405 -7.27 -31.92 5.73
CA PHE A 405 -6.09 -31.38 6.40
C PHE A 405 -5.23 -32.50 6.98
N THR A 406 -5.84 -33.51 7.60
CA THR A 406 -5.12 -34.66 8.18
C THR A 406 -4.36 -35.45 7.12
N GLU A 407 -4.99 -35.77 5.99
CA GLU A 407 -4.38 -36.48 4.86
C GLU A 407 -3.22 -35.69 4.25
N VAL A 408 -3.43 -34.39 4.00
CA VAL A 408 -2.37 -33.53 3.46
C VAL A 408 -1.22 -33.40 4.45
N ALA A 409 -1.50 -33.24 5.74
CA ALA A 409 -0.47 -33.07 6.75
C ALA A 409 0.40 -34.33 6.90
N LYS A 410 -0.21 -35.53 6.91
CA LYS A 410 0.50 -36.81 6.86
C LYS A 410 1.36 -36.93 5.60
N SER A 411 0.80 -36.62 4.43
CA SER A 411 1.53 -36.63 3.16
C SER A 411 2.74 -35.69 3.16
N VAL A 412 2.69 -34.56 3.88
CA VAL A 412 3.84 -33.64 3.98
C VAL A 412 4.95 -34.22 4.85
N ILE A 413 4.62 -34.87 5.97
CA ILE A 413 5.61 -35.59 6.81
C ILE A 413 6.27 -36.69 5.98
N GLU A 414 5.47 -37.48 5.28
CA GLU A 414 5.91 -38.56 4.39
C GLU A 414 6.66 -38.08 3.14
N SER A 415 6.60 -36.80 2.78
CA SER A 415 7.36 -36.29 1.63
C SER A 415 8.64 -35.56 2.05
N GLN A 416 8.59 -34.80 3.14
CA GLN A 416 9.69 -33.92 3.54
C GLN A 416 10.59 -34.49 4.63
N LEU A 417 10.13 -35.47 5.42
CA LEU A 417 10.90 -36.04 6.55
C LEU A 417 11.30 -37.51 6.33
N VAL A 418 11.19 -38.02 5.10
CA VAL A 418 11.56 -39.41 4.77
C VAL A 418 13.05 -39.63 4.65
N HIS A 419 13.82 -38.71 4.08
CA HIS A 419 15.27 -38.91 3.91
C HIS A 419 16.03 -37.98 4.84
N LEU A 420 16.38 -38.48 6.03
CA LEU A 420 17.09 -37.71 7.05
C LEU A 420 18.61 -37.86 6.89
N THR A 421 19.32 -36.77 7.15
CA THR A 421 20.79 -36.70 7.12
C THR A 421 21.30 -35.78 8.24
N ASP A 422 22.61 -35.77 8.45
CA ASP A 422 23.25 -34.84 9.40
C ASP A 422 22.99 -33.38 8.99
N VAL A 423 22.75 -32.51 9.98
CA VAL A 423 22.45 -31.07 9.78
C VAL A 423 23.53 -30.32 8.99
N HIS A 424 24.75 -30.83 8.97
CA HIS A 424 25.89 -30.25 8.25
C HIS A 424 26.15 -30.93 6.91
N THR A 425 25.22 -31.70 6.34
CA THR A 425 25.38 -32.33 5.03
C THR A 425 24.94 -31.37 3.91
N PRO A 426 25.82 -30.58 3.28
CA PRO A 426 25.42 -29.76 2.15
C PRO A 426 25.12 -30.61 0.93
N ILE A 427 24.21 -30.15 0.08
CA ILE A 427 24.08 -30.65 -1.28
C ILE A 427 25.29 -30.17 -2.09
N ASP A 428 26.12 -31.11 -2.53
CA ASP A 428 27.16 -30.86 -3.52
C ASP A 428 26.50 -30.66 -4.90
N PRO A 429 26.60 -29.46 -5.52
CA PRO A 429 26.01 -29.20 -6.83
C PRO A 429 26.61 -30.06 -7.94
N THR A 430 27.86 -30.53 -7.76
CA THR A 430 28.57 -31.35 -8.74
C THR A 430 28.20 -32.83 -8.64
N ARG A 431 27.71 -33.26 -7.47
CA ARG A 431 27.28 -34.62 -7.19
C ARG A 431 26.03 -34.61 -6.30
N PRO A 432 24.87 -34.20 -6.86
CA PRO A 432 23.64 -34.16 -6.08
C PRO A 432 23.30 -35.57 -5.57
N PRO A 433 22.78 -35.69 -4.33
CA PRO A 433 22.41 -36.98 -3.77
C PRO A 433 21.33 -37.62 -4.64
N LYS A 434 21.43 -38.94 -4.87
CA LYS A 434 20.39 -39.70 -5.55
C LYS A 434 19.47 -40.34 -4.53
N LEU A 435 18.20 -40.50 -4.87
CA LEU A 435 17.20 -41.13 -4.00
C LEU A 435 17.65 -42.51 -3.48
N ALA A 436 18.32 -43.31 -4.33
CA ALA A 436 18.83 -44.63 -3.97
C ALA A 436 19.99 -44.61 -2.97
N ASP A 437 20.67 -43.46 -2.81
CA ASP A 437 21.79 -43.31 -1.89
C ASP A 437 21.32 -42.94 -0.47
N LEU A 438 20.04 -42.64 -0.29
CA LEU A 438 19.46 -42.15 0.96
C LEU A 438 18.58 -43.21 1.61
N ALA A 439 18.84 -43.53 2.87
CA ALA A 439 17.96 -44.38 3.65
C ALA A 439 16.61 -43.68 3.91
N ALA A 440 15.52 -44.44 3.90
CA ALA A 440 14.24 -43.95 4.39
C ALA A 440 14.27 -43.93 5.93
N SER A 441 13.65 -42.92 6.52
CA SER A 441 13.52 -42.73 7.96
C SER A 441 12.40 -43.59 8.53
N GLU A 442 12.47 -43.86 9.82
CA GLU A 442 11.45 -44.60 10.57
C GLU A 442 10.37 -43.67 11.15
N VAL A 443 10.14 -42.50 10.53
CA VAL A 443 9.23 -41.50 11.05
C VAL A 443 7.78 -41.97 10.91
N ASN A 444 7.06 -42.10 12.04
CA ASN A 444 5.64 -42.44 12.01
C ASN A 444 4.80 -41.33 12.65
N VAL A 445 3.67 -41.02 12.03
CA VAL A 445 2.68 -40.08 12.55
C VAL A 445 1.80 -40.78 13.59
N LEU A 446 1.85 -40.31 14.84
CA LEU A 446 1.08 -40.87 15.94
C LEU A 446 -0.30 -40.22 16.08
N SER A 447 -0.35 -38.89 15.99
CA SER A 447 -1.60 -38.13 16.09
C SER A 447 -1.54 -36.85 15.25
N VAL A 448 -2.72 -36.39 14.83
CA VAL A 448 -2.91 -35.18 14.03
C VAL A 448 -4.12 -34.44 14.59
N ARG A 449 -3.98 -33.13 14.81
CA ARG A 449 -5.02 -32.29 15.40
C ARG A 449 -5.05 -30.93 14.70
N PHE A 450 -6.24 -30.45 14.35
CA PHE A 450 -6.41 -29.07 13.87
C PHE A 450 -6.31 -28.09 15.05
N GLU A 451 -5.42 -27.10 14.97
CA GLU A 451 -5.30 -26.06 16.00
C GLU A 451 -6.14 -24.83 15.67
N GLY A 452 -6.18 -24.39 14.41
CA GLY A 452 -6.90 -23.17 14.06
C GLY A 452 -6.70 -22.67 12.64
N LYS A 453 -7.47 -21.64 12.29
CA LYS A 453 -7.42 -20.93 11.01
C LYS A 453 -7.14 -19.45 11.26
N GLY A 454 -6.16 -18.90 10.55
CA GLY A 454 -5.86 -17.47 10.47
C GLY A 454 -6.04 -16.92 9.06
N VAL A 455 -6.14 -15.60 8.96
CA VAL A 455 -6.06 -14.86 7.70
C VAL A 455 -5.00 -13.79 7.85
N ASP A 456 -4.05 -13.76 6.92
CA ASP A 456 -3.03 -12.72 6.83
C ASP A 456 -3.16 -11.96 5.51
N ILE A 457 -2.85 -10.67 5.51
CA ILE A 457 -2.82 -9.84 4.31
C ILE A 457 -1.54 -9.04 4.32
N GLU A 458 -0.73 -9.22 3.29
CA GLU A 458 0.53 -8.51 3.10
C GLU A 458 0.75 -8.18 1.62
N GLU A 459 1.71 -7.31 1.33
CA GLU A 459 2.20 -7.14 -0.05
C GLU A 459 2.86 -8.43 -0.52
N SER A 460 2.60 -8.83 -1.76
CA SER A 460 3.13 -10.09 -2.27
C SER A 460 4.66 -10.02 -2.41
N PRO A 461 5.41 -10.92 -1.77
CA PRO A 461 6.86 -10.98 -1.95
C PRO A 461 7.26 -11.45 -3.36
N SER A 462 6.32 -12.03 -4.12
CA SER A 462 6.57 -12.53 -5.49
C SER A 462 6.09 -11.60 -6.59
N PHE A 463 5.12 -10.72 -6.28
CA PHE A 463 4.40 -9.92 -7.27
C PHE A 463 4.23 -8.49 -6.76
N LYS A 464 5.22 -7.64 -7.04
CA LYS A 464 5.27 -6.26 -6.53
C LYS A 464 3.99 -5.48 -6.83
N GLY A 465 3.49 -4.74 -5.84
CA GLY A 465 2.28 -3.94 -5.95
C GLY A 465 0.97 -4.73 -5.85
N MET A 466 1.00 -6.06 -5.75
CA MET A 466 -0.19 -6.89 -5.53
C MET A 466 -0.26 -7.33 -4.06
N SER A 467 -1.43 -7.27 -3.44
CA SER A 467 -1.64 -7.82 -2.10
C SER A 467 -1.88 -9.34 -2.17
N THR A 468 -1.35 -10.08 -1.20
CA THR A 468 -1.64 -11.51 -1.01
C THR A 468 -2.40 -11.73 0.28
N MET A 469 -3.53 -12.41 0.18
CA MET A 469 -4.29 -12.89 1.32
C MET A 469 -3.96 -14.37 1.56
N TYR A 470 -3.37 -14.67 2.71
CA TYR A 470 -3.06 -16.03 3.12
C TYR A 470 -4.13 -16.55 4.07
N HIS A 471 -4.84 -17.59 3.66
CA HIS A 471 -5.59 -18.42 4.60
C HIS A 471 -4.64 -19.47 5.20
N LEU A 472 -4.26 -19.25 6.45
CA LEU A 472 -3.32 -20.10 7.17
C LEU A 472 -4.10 -21.11 8.01
N TYR A 473 -3.85 -22.40 7.80
CA TYR A 473 -4.46 -23.50 8.56
C TYR A 473 -3.37 -24.17 9.38
N THR A 474 -3.46 -24.17 10.71
CA THR A 474 -2.44 -24.76 11.58
C THR A 474 -2.87 -26.15 12.03
N MET A 475 -2.04 -27.15 11.76
CA MET A 475 -2.14 -28.52 12.28
C MET A 475 -1.03 -28.77 13.28
N GLU A 476 -1.34 -29.47 14.37
CA GLU A 476 -0.35 -30.08 15.23
C GLU A 476 -0.24 -31.57 14.91
N ILE A 477 1.00 -32.06 14.79
CA ILE A 477 1.27 -33.48 14.52
C ILE A 477 2.29 -33.98 15.52
N VAL A 478 1.99 -35.08 16.19
CA VAL A 478 2.96 -35.81 17.01
C VAL A 478 3.53 -36.94 16.17
N VAL A 479 4.85 -37.01 16.08
CA VAL A 479 5.58 -38.05 15.36
C VAL A 479 6.59 -38.74 16.26
N ASN A 480 6.91 -39.99 15.93
CA ASN A 480 8.07 -40.71 16.46
C ASN A 480 9.13 -40.91 15.38
N GLY A 481 10.30 -41.43 15.76
CA GLY A 481 11.36 -41.79 14.80
C GLY A 481 12.19 -40.62 14.26
N LEU A 482 11.96 -39.39 14.75
CA LEU A 482 12.82 -38.25 14.44
C LEU A 482 14.05 -38.17 15.37
N PRO A 483 15.21 -37.68 14.89
CA PRO A 483 16.38 -37.43 15.73
C PRO A 483 16.09 -36.43 16.85
N SER A 484 16.65 -36.69 18.03
CA SER A 484 16.53 -35.78 19.20
C SER A 484 17.42 -34.52 19.11
N THR A 485 18.31 -34.47 18.13
CA THR A 485 19.20 -33.33 17.83
C THR A 485 18.77 -32.64 16.54
N ASP A 486 19.36 -31.50 16.22
CA ASP A 486 19.19 -30.86 14.90
C ASP A 486 19.59 -31.84 13.79
N PHE A 487 18.86 -31.80 12.67
CA PHE A 487 19.09 -32.68 11.52
C PHE A 487 18.74 -31.96 10.23
N ALA A 488 19.01 -32.58 9.09
CA ALA A 488 18.52 -32.13 7.80
C ALA A 488 17.69 -33.22 7.12
N SER A 489 16.82 -32.83 6.19
CA SER A 489 16.13 -33.76 5.30
C SER A 489 16.35 -33.40 3.84
N VAL A 490 16.25 -34.38 2.94
CA VAL A 490 16.38 -34.19 1.50
C VAL A 490 15.07 -34.53 0.80
N GLU A 491 14.45 -33.53 0.16
CA GLU A 491 13.22 -33.66 -0.64
C GLU A 491 13.56 -33.71 -2.14
N PHE A 492 12.88 -34.58 -2.89
CA PHE A 492 12.96 -34.65 -4.36
C PHE A 492 11.63 -34.17 -4.96
N THR A 493 11.64 -33.00 -5.62
CA THR A 493 10.42 -32.41 -6.16
C THR A 493 9.93 -33.19 -7.40
N SER A 494 9.01 -34.15 -7.23
CA SER A 494 8.52 -35.08 -8.26
C SER A 494 9.57 -36.07 -8.81
N ALA A 495 9.14 -37.13 -9.50
CA ALA A 495 10.03 -38.17 -10.01
C ALA A 495 11.07 -37.59 -11.00
N GLY A 496 12.32 -37.47 -10.56
CA GLY A 496 13.41 -36.85 -11.33
C GLY A 496 13.67 -35.37 -11.02
N GLY A 497 12.99 -34.81 -10.01
CA GLY A 497 13.27 -33.47 -9.51
C GLY A 497 14.68 -33.33 -8.93
N LEU A 498 15.19 -32.11 -8.99
CA LEU A 498 16.44 -31.75 -8.33
C LEU A 498 16.26 -31.78 -6.80
N PRO A 499 17.22 -32.35 -6.03
CA PRO A 499 17.10 -32.45 -4.59
C PRO A 499 17.14 -31.07 -3.92
N ARG A 500 16.41 -30.95 -2.80
CA ARG A 500 16.46 -29.81 -1.90
C ARG A 500 16.71 -30.29 -0.49
N ALA A 501 17.64 -29.65 0.20
CA ALA A 501 17.92 -29.97 1.59
C ALA A 501 17.24 -28.94 2.50
N HIS A 502 16.70 -29.41 3.62
CA HIS A 502 16.01 -28.62 4.62
C HIS A 502 16.65 -28.85 5.98
N GLY A 503 17.03 -27.78 6.67
CA GLY A 503 17.63 -27.85 7.99
C GLY A 503 16.60 -27.66 9.09
N TRP A 504 16.54 -28.60 10.03
CA TRP A 504 15.53 -28.66 11.07
C TRP A 504 16.15 -28.51 12.46
N ARG A 505 15.48 -27.73 13.30
CA ARG A 505 15.86 -27.51 14.71
C ARG A 505 14.65 -27.65 15.61
N TRP A 506 14.85 -28.30 16.76
CA TRP A 506 13.86 -28.32 17.84
C TRP A 506 13.88 -27.00 18.61
N MET A 507 12.81 -26.24 18.53
CA MET A 507 12.69 -24.91 19.12
C MET A 507 11.54 -24.85 20.12
N THR A 508 11.73 -24.12 21.21
CA THR A 508 10.61 -23.66 22.04
C THR A 508 9.97 -22.42 21.42
N LEU A 509 8.77 -22.07 21.86
CA LEU A 509 8.13 -20.82 21.45
C LEU A 509 8.99 -19.60 21.82
N SER A 510 9.50 -19.54 23.05
CA SER A 510 10.40 -18.49 23.52
C SER A 510 11.69 -18.43 22.68
N GLY A 511 12.31 -19.57 22.36
CA GLY A 511 13.51 -19.59 21.50
C GLY A 511 13.23 -19.09 20.09
N THR A 512 12.03 -19.34 19.56
CA THR A 512 11.59 -18.79 18.27
C THR A 512 11.46 -17.27 18.35
N LEU A 513 10.80 -16.74 19.39
CA LEU A 513 10.70 -15.29 19.63
C LEU A 513 12.08 -14.64 19.79
N ASP A 514 13.00 -15.26 20.54
CA ASP A 514 14.36 -14.73 20.72
C ASP A 514 15.15 -14.69 19.42
N THR A 515 15.00 -15.72 18.58
CA THR A 515 15.61 -15.74 17.23
C THR A 515 15.08 -14.58 16.39
N LEU A 516 13.77 -14.32 16.45
CA LEU A 516 13.14 -13.23 15.72
C LEU A 516 13.55 -11.86 16.25
N HIS A 517 13.55 -11.67 17.57
CA HIS A 517 14.03 -10.45 18.19
C HIS A 517 15.52 -10.21 17.92
N GLY A 518 16.34 -11.26 17.90
CA GLY A 518 17.74 -11.20 17.54
C GLY A 518 17.93 -10.73 16.10
N ARG A 519 17.16 -11.29 15.16
CA ARG A 519 17.18 -10.90 13.75
C ARG A 519 16.67 -9.48 13.53
N ALA A 520 15.54 -9.11 14.11
CA ALA A 520 14.99 -7.77 14.03
C ALA A 520 15.99 -6.72 14.55
N ARG A 521 16.67 -7.01 15.67
CA ARG A 521 17.75 -6.16 16.20
C ARG A 521 18.96 -6.11 15.27
N ALA A 522 19.34 -7.21 14.63
CA ALA A 522 20.44 -7.24 13.67
C ALA A 522 20.13 -6.41 12.42
N LEU A 523 18.93 -6.55 11.87
CA LEU A 523 18.44 -5.76 10.74
C LEU A 523 18.38 -4.27 11.10
N GLY A 524 17.83 -3.93 12.28
CA GLY A 524 17.80 -2.53 12.74
C GLY A 524 19.19 -1.92 12.91
N ARG A 525 20.20 -2.70 13.35
CA ARG A 525 21.60 -2.24 13.36
C ARG A 525 22.17 -2.05 11.97
N GLN A 526 21.90 -2.98 11.05
CA GLN A 526 22.37 -2.90 9.67
C GLN A 526 21.76 -1.69 8.95
N GLU A 527 20.47 -1.44 9.16
CA GLU A 527 19.77 -0.24 8.67
C GLU A 527 20.39 1.03 9.25
N ALA A 528 20.59 1.11 10.58
CA ALA A 528 21.23 2.25 11.20
C ALA A 528 22.67 2.49 10.69
N GLN A 529 23.43 1.43 10.45
CA GLN A 529 24.76 1.51 9.85
C GLN A 529 24.70 2.02 8.41
N LEU A 530 23.76 1.52 7.61
CA LEU A 530 23.55 1.98 6.24
C LEU A 530 23.16 3.46 6.22
N GLN A 531 22.21 3.86 7.06
CA GLN A 531 21.78 5.26 7.21
C GLN A 531 22.96 6.15 7.64
N HIS A 532 23.79 5.69 8.58
CA HIS A 532 25.01 6.40 8.98
C HIS A 532 26.00 6.54 7.80
N CYS A 533 26.28 5.46 7.08
CA CYS A 533 27.16 5.51 5.90
C CYS A 533 26.61 6.45 4.83
N LEU A 534 25.30 6.43 4.58
CA LEU A 534 24.64 7.31 3.64
C LEU A 534 24.72 8.78 4.07
N ALA A 535 24.48 9.07 5.35
CA ALA A 535 24.64 10.40 5.92
C ALA A 535 26.09 10.91 5.79
N GLU A 536 27.08 10.05 6.02
CA GLU A 536 28.50 10.40 5.86
C GLU A 536 28.86 10.67 4.40
N GLN A 537 28.40 9.82 3.47
CA GLN A 537 28.60 10.04 2.02
C GLN A 537 27.95 11.34 1.57
N ARG A 538 26.72 11.62 2.03
CA ARG A 538 26.01 12.87 1.76
C ARG A 538 26.80 14.07 2.26
N ALA A 539 27.29 14.04 3.50
CA ALA A 539 28.11 15.12 4.06
C ALA A 539 29.40 15.36 3.27
N ARG A 540 30.08 14.28 2.82
CA ARG A 540 31.27 14.38 1.96
C ARG A 540 30.96 15.02 0.61
N LEU A 541 29.81 14.67 0.02
CA LEU A 541 29.36 15.21 -1.27
C LEU A 541 28.96 16.69 -1.15
N GLU A 542 28.25 17.06 -0.08
CA GLU A 542 27.91 18.45 0.22
C GLU A 542 29.18 19.30 0.46
N ALA A 543 30.17 18.76 1.17
CA ALA A 543 31.47 19.43 1.36
C ALA A 543 32.24 19.60 0.04
N GLY A 544 32.25 18.56 -0.82
CA GLY A 544 32.85 18.62 -2.16
C GLY A 544 32.18 19.66 -3.06
N ALA A 545 30.84 19.70 -3.07
CA ALA A 545 30.06 20.69 -3.79
C ALA A 545 30.36 22.12 -3.28
N ALA A 546 30.45 22.32 -1.96
CA ALA A 546 30.82 23.60 -1.39
C ALA A 546 32.24 24.05 -1.77
N GLN A 547 33.21 23.11 -1.83
CA GLN A 547 34.57 23.39 -2.27
C GLN A 547 34.62 23.78 -3.76
N LEU A 548 33.88 23.08 -4.62
CA LEU A 548 33.76 23.42 -6.04
C LEU A 548 33.13 24.79 -6.24
N ALA A 549 32.05 25.10 -5.51
CA ALA A 549 31.42 26.41 -5.54
C ALA A 549 32.38 27.53 -5.10
N ARG A 550 33.24 27.27 -4.10
CA ARG A 550 34.29 28.21 -3.68
C ARG A 550 35.32 28.44 -4.77
N ILE A 551 35.85 27.37 -5.39
CA ILE A 551 36.81 27.46 -6.50
C ILE A 551 36.19 28.25 -7.67
N ALA A 552 34.93 27.97 -8.03
CA ALA A 552 34.23 28.70 -9.08
C ALA A 552 34.11 30.20 -8.76
N LYS A 553 33.82 30.57 -7.51
CA LYS A 553 33.75 31.96 -7.05
C LYS A 553 35.12 32.66 -7.07
N GLU A 554 36.16 31.99 -6.58
CA GLU A 554 37.55 32.50 -6.58
C GLU A 554 38.03 32.73 -8.01
N PHE A 555 37.77 31.76 -8.89
CA PHE A 555 38.08 31.86 -10.31
C PHE A 555 37.30 33.01 -11.00
N GLY A 556 36.01 33.16 -10.73
CA GLY A 556 35.22 34.31 -11.19
C GLY A 556 35.78 35.66 -10.75
N THR A 557 36.28 35.74 -9.51
CA THR A 557 36.89 36.95 -8.94
C THR A 557 38.27 37.25 -9.53
N ALA A 558 39.10 36.23 -9.74
CA ALA A 558 40.40 36.38 -10.40
C ALA A 558 40.25 36.89 -11.84
N MET A 559 39.22 36.38 -12.54
CA MET A 559 38.90 36.81 -13.90
C MET A 559 38.39 38.25 -13.97
N SER A 560 37.57 38.69 -13.02
CA SER A 560 37.13 40.10 -12.98
C SER A 560 38.29 41.06 -12.71
N LYS A 561 39.29 40.64 -11.91
CA LYS A 561 40.51 41.43 -11.66
C LYS A 561 41.46 41.48 -12.86
N ALA A 562 41.62 40.36 -13.58
CA ALA A 562 42.46 40.31 -14.79
C ALA A 562 41.94 41.20 -15.94
N SER A 563 40.66 41.59 -15.90
CA SER A 563 40.05 42.48 -16.88
C SER A 563 40.44 43.96 -16.72
N SER A 564 41.01 44.38 -15.57
CA SER A 564 41.19 45.82 -15.28
C SER A 564 42.57 46.40 -15.58
N ASP A 565 43.61 45.59 -15.85
CA ASP A 565 44.99 46.09 -16.07
C ASP A 565 45.47 45.93 -17.52
N ASP A 566 45.66 47.07 -18.19
CA ASP A 566 46.42 47.38 -19.42
C ASP A 566 46.07 46.79 -20.80
N LEU A 567 46.27 47.67 -21.80
CA LEU A 567 45.51 47.88 -23.04
C LEU A 567 46.04 47.19 -24.31
N VAL A 568 46.84 46.12 -24.21
CA VAL A 568 47.35 45.45 -25.42
C VAL A 568 47.04 43.96 -25.39
N GLY A 569 45.80 43.61 -25.75
CA GLY A 569 45.35 42.22 -25.90
C GLY A 569 43.87 41.98 -25.61
N ASP A 570 42.99 42.92 -25.96
CA ASP A 570 41.56 42.92 -25.59
C ASP A 570 40.81 41.66 -26.08
N GLU A 571 41.19 41.11 -27.24
CA GLU A 571 40.57 39.89 -27.78
C GLU A 571 41.03 38.61 -27.05
N ALA A 572 42.30 38.54 -26.64
CA ALA A 572 42.83 37.42 -25.86
C ALA A 572 42.20 37.38 -24.46
N LYS A 573 41.99 38.54 -23.83
CA LYS A 573 41.30 38.67 -22.54
C LYS A 573 39.82 38.26 -22.63
N ARG A 574 39.11 38.68 -23.69
CA ARG A 574 37.70 38.25 -23.91
C ARG A 574 37.59 36.76 -24.18
N ARG A 575 38.53 36.16 -24.94
CA ARG A 575 38.58 34.70 -25.14
C ARG A 575 38.87 33.97 -23.84
N ALA A 576 39.85 34.41 -23.06
CA ALA A 576 40.16 33.84 -21.75
C ALA A 576 38.98 33.96 -20.78
N ALA A 577 38.26 35.10 -20.77
CA ALA A 577 37.06 35.30 -19.95
C ALA A 577 35.87 34.44 -20.38
N ALA A 578 35.65 34.28 -21.68
CA ALA A 578 34.61 33.40 -22.20
C ALA A 578 34.94 31.92 -21.94
N GLU A 579 36.21 31.51 -22.04
CA GLU A 579 36.66 30.16 -21.73
C GLU A 579 36.59 29.89 -20.22
N ALA A 580 37.00 30.84 -19.40
CA ALA A 580 36.87 30.78 -17.95
C ALA A 580 35.40 30.63 -17.51
N LYS A 581 34.51 31.46 -18.04
CA LYS A 581 33.07 31.36 -17.76
C LYS A 581 32.49 30.00 -18.19
N ARG A 582 32.95 29.46 -19.33
CA ARG A 582 32.59 28.10 -19.77
C ARG A 582 33.10 27.02 -18.81
N ARG A 583 34.35 27.13 -18.32
CA ARG A 583 34.90 26.20 -17.33
C ARG A 583 34.17 26.28 -15.99
N ALA A 584 33.84 27.48 -15.51
CA ALA A 584 33.07 27.67 -14.28
C ALA A 584 31.65 27.06 -14.36
N ALA A 585 30.96 27.25 -15.49
CA ALA A 585 29.69 26.59 -15.76
C ALA A 585 29.84 25.06 -15.78
N SER A 586 30.87 24.55 -16.47
CA SER A 586 31.18 23.11 -16.50
C SER A 586 31.47 22.53 -15.12
N PHE A 587 32.09 23.29 -14.21
CA PHE A 587 32.31 22.85 -12.82
C PHE A 587 31.02 22.81 -12.00
N GLN A 588 30.11 23.77 -12.23
CA GLN A 588 28.80 23.77 -11.59
C GLN A 588 27.96 22.58 -12.08
N ASP A 589 27.93 22.32 -13.40
CA ASP A 589 27.24 21.17 -13.97
C ASP A 589 27.80 19.85 -13.42
N LEU A 590 29.12 19.77 -13.23
CA LEU A 590 29.77 18.61 -12.60
C LEU A 590 29.33 18.44 -11.14
N ALA A 591 29.26 19.53 -10.37
CA ALA A 591 28.80 19.50 -8.97
C ALA A 591 27.35 19.03 -8.86
N ASP A 592 26.46 19.53 -9.72
CA ASP A 592 25.05 19.12 -9.77
C ASP A 592 24.91 17.65 -10.19
N SER A 593 25.71 17.20 -11.17
CA SER A 593 25.79 15.79 -11.57
C SER A 593 26.28 14.87 -10.44
N PHE A 594 27.23 15.32 -9.62
CA PHE A 594 27.68 14.57 -8.44
C PHE A 594 26.57 14.45 -7.39
N LEU A 595 25.83 15.53 -7.14
CA LEU A 595 24.73 15.53 -6.20
C LEU A 595 23.59 14.61 -6.63
N GLU A 596 23.25 14.55 -7.91
CA GLU A 596 22.24 13.61 -8.43
C GLU A 596 22.74 12.15 -8.37
N THR A 597 24.01 11.90 -8.65
CA THR A 597 24.61 10.56 -8.49
C THR A 597 24.59 10.10 -7.04
N ALA A 598 24.82 11.02 -6.09
CA ALA A 598 24.69 10.77 -4.66
C ALA A 598 23.28 10.33 -4.28
N LYS A 599 22.26 11.10 -4.68
CA LYS A 599 20.85 10.80 -4.42
C LYS A 599 20.45 9.45 -5.03
N ARG A 600 20.95 9.13 -6.24
CA ARG A 600 20.68 7.84 -6.89
C ARG A 600 21.29 6.67 -6.12
N THR A 601 22.55 6.79 -5.71
CA THR A 601 23.23 5.77 -4.89
C THR A 601 22.50 5.56 -3.56
N GLN A 602 22.03 6.65 -2.94
CA GLN A 602 21.23 6.58 -1.71
C GLN A 602 19.93 5.79 -1.92
N ARG A 603 19.15 6.13 -2.94
CA ARG A 603 17.90 5.40 -3.26
C ARG A 603 18.14 3.92 -3.55
N GLN A 604 19.25 3.59 -4.21
CA GLN A 604 19.62 2.19 -4.48
C GLN A 604 19.98 1.44 -3.20
N ALA A 605 20.72 2.07 -2.29
CA ALA A 605 21.07 1.48 -1.00
C ALA A 605 19.83 1.26 -0.12
N GLU A 606 18.92 2.25 -0.07
CA GLU A 606 17.66 2.15 0.65
C GLU A 606 16.73 1.07 0.05
N SER A 607 16.64 0.98 -1.27
CA SER A 607 15.91 -0.11 -1.94
C SER A 607 16.51 -1.47 -1.59
N ALA A 608 17.83 -1.62 -1.70
CA ALA A 608 18.50 -2.89 -1.38
C ALA A 608 18.32 -3.30 0.10
N ALA A 609 18.27 -2.33 1.01
CA ALA A 609 17.99 -2.59 2.42
C ALA A 609 16.53 -3.01 2.66
N ARG A 610 15.57 -2.39 1.96
CA ARG A 610 14.15 -2.82 2.00
C ARG A 610 13.96 -4.20 1.40
N ASP A 611 14.61 -4.50 0.28
CA ASP A 611 14.54 -5.80 -0.37
C ASP A 611 15.16 -6.89 0.53
N ALA A 612 16.26 -6.57 1.23
CA ALA A 612 16.85 -7.43 2.25
C ALA A 612 15.91 -7.64 3.46
N PHE A 613 15.12 -6.64 3.83
CA PHE A 613 14.13 -6.73 4.91
C PHE A 613 12.92 -7.61 4.52
N GLN A 614 12.38 -7.43 3.31
CA GLN A 614 11.19 -8.17 2.83
C GLN A 614 11.49 -9.63 2.49
N ALA A 615 12.71 -9.96 2.04
CA ALA A 615 13.06 -11.33 1.68
C ALA A 615 13.21 -12.29 2.89
N GLU A 616 13.16 -11.75 4.11
CA GLU A 616 13.73 -12.35 5.32
C GLU A 616 12.89 -12.23 6.60
N SER A 617 11.80 -11.48 6.63
CA SER A 617 10.87 -11.49 7.76
C SER A 617 9.99 -12.76 7.75
N LEU A 618 9.54 -13.21 8.93
CA LEU A 618 8.44 -14.16 9.00
C LEU A 618 7.13 -13.48 8.58
N PRO A 619 6.15 -14.24 8.07
CA PRO A 619 4.83 -13.71 7.78
C PRO A 619 4.28 -12.96 9.01
N PRO A 620 3.77 -11.73 8.87
CA PRO A 620 3.17 -10.96 9.95
C PRO A 620 2.15 -11.75 10.76
N ALA A 621 1.43 -12.73 10.19
CA ALA A 621 0.54 -13.60 10.94
C ALA A 621 1.23 -14.57 11.91
N MET A 622 2.49 -15.00 11.67
CA MET A 622 3.24 -15.71 12.71
C MET A 622 3.55 -14.76 13.87
N LEU A 623 4.00 -13.53 13.59
CA LEU A 623 4.26 -12.54 14.64
C LEU A 623 2.97 -12.10 15.34
N SER A 624 1.87 -11.94 14.62
CA SER A 624 0.56 -11.55 15.14
C SER A 624 -0.09 -12.67 15.94
N LYS A 625 0.03 -13.94 15.52
CA LYS A 625 -0.41 -15.10 16.30
C LYS A 625 0.47 -15.33 17.51
N MET A 626 1.79 -15.18 17.38
CA MET A 626 2.71 -15.30 18.52
C MET A 626 2.52 -14.15 19.52
N ALA A 627 2.27 -12.93 19.05
CA ALA A 627 1.92 -11.81 19.91
C ALA A 627 0.52 -11.99 20.52
N SER A 628 -0.48 -12.45 19.76
CA SER A 628 -1.80 -12.73 20.31
C SER A 628 -1.74 -13.86 21.32
N ASP A 629 -1.12 -15.01 21.03
CA ASP A 629 -1.06 -16.15 21.96
C ASP A 629 -0.23 -15.83 23.22
N THR A 630 0.73 -14.88 23.15
CA THR A 630 1.46 -14.36 24.32
C THR A 630 0.66 -13.32 25.09
N ILE A 631 -0.18 -12.52 24.41
CA ILE A 631 -1.01 -11.47 25.04
C ILE A 631 -2.36 -12.02 25.51
N THR A 632 -2.89 -13.09 24.91
CA THR A 632 -4.25 -13.60 25.13
C THR A 632 -4.32 -14.95 25.83
N SER A 633 -3.20 -15.51 26.31
CA SER A 633 -3.35 -16.60 27.27
C SER A 633 -3.97 -15.99 28.53
N GLU A 634 -5.15 -16.46 28.94
CA GLU A 634 -5.78 -16.04 30.20
C GLU A 634 -4.80 -16.19 31.37
N THR A 635 -3.90 -17.17 31.29
CA THR A 635 -2.79 -17.37 32.22
C THR A 635 -1.80 -16.20 32.27
N PHE A 636 -1.52 -15.49 31.18
CA PHE A 636 -0.62 -14.33 31.19
C PHE A 636 -1.25 -13.14 31.91
N PHE A 637 -2.55 -12.89 31.70
CA PHE A 637 -3.28 -11.88 32.45
C PHE A 637 -3.45 -12.26 33.92
N ASP A 638 -3.66 -13.54 34.23
CA ASP A 638 -3.72 -14.04 35.60
C ASP A 638 -2.36 -13.95 36.30
N GLU A 639 -1.26 -14.30 35.64
CA GLU A 639 0.10 -14.17 36.16
C GLU A 639 0.48 -12.69 36.38
N MET A 640 0.13 -11.80 35.45
CA MET A 640 0.40 -10.37 35.56
C MET A 640 -0.47 -9.71 36.64
N SER A 641 -1.72 -10.14 36.78
CA SER A 641 -2.63 -9.71 37.86
C SER A 641 -2.13 -10.21 39.22
N THR A 642 -1.66 -11.46 39.29
CA THR A 642 -1.08 -12.06 40.51
C THR A 642 0.23 -11.39 40.90
N ALA A 643 1.06 -11.00 39.91
CA ALA A 643 2.27 -10.23 40.13
C ALA A 643 1.96 -8.80 40.61
N GLN A 644 0.96 -8.13 40.02
CA GLN A 644 0.51 -6.80 40.48
C GLN A 644 -0.06 -6.85 41.90
N ILE A 645 -0.87 -7.86 42.24
CA ILE A 645 -1.39 -8.07 43.60
C ILE A 645 -0.23 -8.32 44.58
N SER A 646 0.78 -9.10 44.20
CA SER A 646 1.96 -9.36 45.05
C SER A 646 2.82 -8.11 45.26
N VAL A 647 2.98 -7.27 44.25
CA VAL A 647 3.71 -5.99 44.36
C VAL A 647 2.92 -4.98 45.21
N SER A 648 1.60 -4.88 45.02
CA SER A 648 0.73 -4.05 45.87
C SER A 648 0.69 -4.53 47.32
N ALA A 649 0.70 -5.84 47.58
CA ALA A 649 0.79 -6.41 48.92
C ALA A 649 2.13 -6.06 49.59
N CYS A 650 3.25 -6.26 48.89
CA CYS A 650 4.59 -5.87 49.37
C CYS A 650 4.74 -4.37 49.64
N LEU A 651 4.07 -3.51 48.86
CA LEU A 651 4.08 -2.06 49.07
C LEU A 651 3.16 -1.63 50.21
N SER A 652 2.04 -2.34 50.42
CA SER A 652 1.12 -2.07 51.53
C SER A 652 1.66 -2.49 52.90
N ASP A 653 2.51 -3.53 52.96
CA ASP A 653 3.17 -3.97 54.19
C ASP A 653 4.32 -3.05 54.63
N ARG A 654 4.85 -2.24 53.71
CA ARG A 654 5.88 -1.22 54.03
C ARG A 654 5.31 0.11 54.52
N GLN A 655 3.98 0.25 54.58
CA GLN A 655 3.31 1.50 54.98
C GLN A 655 2.44 1.37 56.25
N ARG A 656 2.59 0.30 57.04
CA ARG A 656 2.02 0.27 58.40
C ARG A 656 3.10 0.62 59.43
N PRO A 657 2.84 1.58 60.34
CA PRO A 657 3.79 2.01 61.38
C PRO A 657 4.06 0.93 62.43
#